data_AF-A0A1V5I7K5-F1
#
_entry.id   AF-A0A1V5I7K5-F1
#
_cell.length_a   1.000
_cell.length_b   1.000
_cell.length_c   1.000
_cell.angle_alpha   90.00
_cell.angle_beta   90.00
_cell.angle_gamma   90.00
#
_symmetry.space_group_name_H-M   'P 1'
#
loop_
_entity.id
_entity.type
_entity.pdbx_description
1 polymer ?
#
loop_
_entity_poly.entity_id
_entity_poly.type
_entity_poly.pdbx_seq_one_letter_code
_entity_poly.pdbx_strand_id
1 'polypeptide(L)'
;MEQMKLLKEWKYTPVKIHRGYTRQFLSVDLGRGDGASSCETLPVSDEMVEKFTGGRGFGLKILWDKVEPKSRWNDPDNALVISGGPLSGTTQYPGMGKFYAVFLSPLTDQTYNSNAGGYFGPLLKAAGFDALSVSGKAERDVVVYIDGDNGLVRIYEWAPANRNSYNVTEALHEHFADDEDDKRSISVVSAGEAAEHSWWGALNVSFYDPRRALARLKQAGRGGGGTVLRDKRILALVVKKRGFSGTENAPADLASLQRTGVKLHREIRQNDDVQCLMRKVGTAHLNLVMNDYDILPVNNFKFGRNDAIHNIDPDAYQELFTQGYADGCWYGCSMACAKAVDGFELKTGPDRGKRVTVDGPEYETAASLGPNVGIFDPLWTIEANYYADHYAIDTISLGTGLAFVCECYELGLINKEHTNGLELNFGAKDDLMELIHRMMDGKDEFAAAVGKGIRRMKQIFSERYGADRSVMERIGMEGQGLEVSQYRCQESVAQWGGYFLTLKGPQHDEAWVIFMDMVNKQLPTFEDKAEALFYFPNFRLWFSLTGVCKLPWNDVEPADNRIRHKGIEAAKVPEHVQNYLDVYAAVTGKPLSKEEMILQSERVYNYERVFNLRMGKGTRANHNIPDRALGPVFEDEWNARPDYFDGRLSEAGISPEGLSVGEKIAKLLEYRRGEWEKLVDAVYKRRGWNSNGVPTIETLKRLGMDFPEVVEVVRPYQ
;
A
#
# COMPACT_ATOMS: atom_id res chain seq x y z
N MET A 1 -27.73 -8.70 18.74
CA MET A 1 -27.27 -7.87 17.62
C MET A 1 -28.19 -6.67 17.55
N GLU A 2 -27.66 -5.45 17.57
CA GLU A 2 -28.48 -4.25 17.36
C GLU A 2 -29.13 -4.28 15.98
N GLN A 3 -30.35 -3.76 15.86
CA GLN A 3 -31.18 -3.94 14.66
C GLN A 3 -30.66 -3.05 13.50
N MET A 4 -30.18 -3.66 12.41
CA MET A 4 -29.90 -2.95 11.15
C MET A 4 -31.20 -2.53 10.47
N LYS A 5 -31.31 -1.27 10.06
CA LYS A 5 -32.52 -0.73 9.43
C LYS A 5 -32.31 -0.50 7.94
N LEU A 6 -33.09 -1.15 7.09
CA LEU A 6 -33.05 -0.95 5.64
C LEU A 6 -33.51 0.48 5.29
N LEU A 7 -32.66 1.23 4.57
CA LEU A 7 -32.96 2.57 4.10
C LEU A 7 -33.39 2.58 2.62
N LYS A 8 -32.67 1.81 1.79
CA LYS A 8 -32.87 1.74 0.34
C LYS A 8 -32.54 0.36 -0.19
N GLU A 9 -33.24 -0.01 -1.26
CA GLU A 9 -33.00 -1.24 -2.01
C GLU A 9 -33.14 -0.95 -3.51
N TRP A 10 -32.21 -1.50 -4.29
CA TRP A 10 -32.27 -1.50 -5.74
C TRP A 10 -32.06 -2.92 -6.26
N LYS A 11 -32.77 -3.24 -7.35
CA LYS A 11 -32.57 -4.46 -8.12
C LYS A 11 -31.60 -4.20 -9.26
N TYR A 12 -30.73 -5.15 -9.52
CA TYR A 12 -29.89 -5.19 -10.70
C TYR A 12 -29.89 -6.59 -11.29
N THR A 13 -29.45 -6.72 -12.54
CA THR A 13 -29.29 -8.01 -13.20
C THR A 13 -27.81 -8.41 -13.14
N PRO A 14 -27.43 -9.45 -12.36
CA PRO A 14 -26.06 -9.94 -12.36
C PRO A 14 -25.64 -10.40 -13.77
N VAL A 15 -24.46 -9.96 -14.20
CA VAL A 15 -23.86 -10.39 -15.46
C VAL A 15 -22.79 -11.43 -15.14
N LYS A 16 -22.77 -12.52 -15.93
CA LYS A 16 -21.73 -13.54 -15.81
C LYS A 16 -20.40 -13.00 -16.30
N ILE A 17 -19.33 -13.38 -15.62
CA ILE A 17 -17.98 -13.09 -16.08
C ILE A 17 -17.74 -13.82 -17.41
N HIS A 18 -17.15 -13.11 -18.36
CA HIS A 18 -16.68 -13.67 -19.62
C HIS A 18 -15.23 -13.25 -19.83
N ARG A 19 -14.32 -14.23 -19.89
CA ARG A 19 -12.89 -14.00 -20.15
C ARG A 19 -12.28 -12.95 -19.21
N GLY A 20 -12.64 -13.03 -17.93
CA GLY A 20 -12.17 -12.15 -16.86
C GLY A 20 -12.96 -10.85 -16.64
N TYR A 21 -13.92 -10.50 -17.50
CA TYR A 21 -14.69 -9.25 -17.41
C TYR A 21 -16.20 -9.47 -17.29
N THR A 22 -16.87 -8.58 -16.57
CA THR A 22 -18.34 -8.47 -16.50
C THR A 22 -18.88 -7.38 -17.41
N ARG A 23 -18.00 -6.44 -17.84
CA ARG A 23 -18.31 -5.31 -18.73
C ARG A 23 -19.28 -4.29 -18.15
N GLN A 24 -19.38 -4.22 -16.83
CA GLN A 24 -20.14 -3.22 -16.12
C GLN A 24 -19.52 -2.91 -14.76
N PHE A 25 -19.80 -1.72 -14.22
CA PHE A 25 -19.46 -1.35 -12.86
C PHE A 25 -20.68 -0.80 -12.12
N LEU A 26 -20.67 -0.91 -10.80
CA LEU A 26 -21.72 -0.39 -9.93
C LEU A 26 -21.34 1.01 -9.45
N SER A 27 -22.23 1.99 -9.62
CA SER A 27 -22.11 3.33 -9.06
C SER A 27 -23.17 3.54 -8.00
N VAL A 28 -22.75 3.76 -6.75
CA VAL A 28 -23.60 4.12 -5.63
C VAL A 28 -23.30 5.56 -5.21
N ASP A 29 -24.26 6.46 -5.29
CA ASP A 29 -24.14 7.80 -4.72
C ASP A 29 -24.98 7.87 -3.44
N LEU A 30 -24.35 8.25 -2.33
CA LEU A 30 -25.02 8.36 -1.03
C LEU A 30 -25.82 9.66 -0.86
N GLY A 31 -25.82 10.54 -1.87
CA GLY A 31 -26.43 11.86 -1.81
C GLY A 31 -25.51 12.88 -1.13
N ARG A 32 -26.11 13.94 -0.60
CA ARG A 32 -25.38 15.03 0.08
C ARG A 32 -25.87 15.21 1.53
N GLY A 33 -26.17 14.09 2.20
CA GLY A 33 -26.77 14.08 3.53
C GLY A 33 -28.28 14.36 3.55
N ASP A 34 -28.93 14.35 2.39
CA ASP A 34 -30.36 14.63 2.17
C ASP A 34 -31.21 13.35 2.00
N GLY A 35 -30.57 12.17 2.06
CA GLY A 35 -31.22 10.88 1.83
C GLY A 35 -31.53 10.57 0.35
N ALA A 36 -31.07 11.41 -0.59
CA ALA A 36 -31.25 11.26 -2.03
C ALA A 36 -30.19 10.34 -2.65
N SER A 37 -29.97 9.16 -2.07
CA SER A 37 -29.03 8.19 -2.60
C SER A 37 -29.54 7.54 -3.90
N SER A 38 -28.65 7.22 -4.82
CA SER A 38 -28.94 6.52 -6.07
C SER A 38 -27.99 5.34 -6.30
N CYS A 39 -28.40 4.42 -7.16
CA CYS A 39 -27.63 3.24 -7.52
C CYS A 39 -27.85 2.92 -8.99
N GLU A 40 -26.77 2.83 -9.76
CA GLU A 40 -26.80 2.61 -11.20
C GLU A 40 -25.74 1.59 -11.61
N THR A 41 -26.08 0.74 -12.58
CA THR A 41 -25.12 -0.12 -13.27
C THR A 41 -24.72 0.57 -14.57
N LEU A 42 -23.43 0.82 -14.73
CA LEU A 42 -22.88 1.56 -15.87
C LEU A 42 -21.97 0.65 -16.70
N PRO A 43 -21.95 0.81 -18.04
CA PRO A 43 -21.15 -0.04 -18.90
C PRO A 43 -19.66 0.25 -18.76
N VAL A 44 -18.84 -0.79 -18.85
CA VAL A 44 -17.40 -0.67 -19.13
C VAL A 44 -17.23 -0.75 -20.66
N SER A 45 -16.74 0.34 -21.25
CA SER A 45 -16.57 0.46 -22.70
C SER A 45 -15.35 -0.34 -23.22
N ASP A 46 -15.28 -0.54 -24.53
CA ASP A 46 -14.09 -1.14 -25.15
C ASP A 46 -12.85 -0.26 -24.98
N GLU A 47 -13.00 1.06 -25.04
CA GLU A 47 -11.92 2.01 -24.78
C GLU A 47 -11.40 1.87 -23.34
N MET A 48 -12.28 1.69 -22.35
CA MET A 48 -11.85 1.43 -20.98
C MET A 48 -10.99 0.17 -20.91
N VAL A 49 -11.43 -0.94 -21.50
CA VAL A 49 -10.65 -2.18 -21.52
C VAL A 49 -9.32 -2.02 -22.27
N GLU A 50 -9.30 -1.31 -23.41
CA GLU A 50 -8.08 -1.15 -24.22
C GLU A 50 -7.05 -0.21 -23.58
N LYS A 51 -7.49 0.92 -23.02
CA LYS A 51 -6.63 1.98 -22.52
C LYS A 51 -6.28 1.83 -21.04
N PHE A 52 -7.20 1.25 -20.26
CA PHE A 52 -7.07 1.17 -18.80
C PHE A 52 -7.01 -0.26 -18.27
N THR A 53 -7.31 -1.28 -19.09
CA THR A 53 -7.27 -2.72 -18.75
C THR A 53 -8.26 -3.13 -17.65
N GLY A 54 -8.10 -2.63 -16.42
CA GLY A 54 -8.88 -3.01 -15.25
C GLY A 54 -8.29 -2.41 -13.97
N GLY A 55 -8.71 -2.90 -12.81
CA GLY A 55 -8.07 -2.59 -11.52
C GLY A 55 -7.86 -1.08 -11.28
N ARG A 56 -6.63 -0.69 -10.96
CA ARG A 56 -6.20 0.73 -10.79
C ARG A 56 -6.62 1.60 -11.98
N GLY A 57 -6.52 1.11 -13.21
CA GLY A 57 -6.88 1.87 -14.41
C GLY A 57 -8.36 2.23 -14.48
N PHE A 58 -9.26 1.28 -14.21
CA PHE A 58 -10.70 1.57 -14.12
C PHE A 58 -10.99 2.52 -12.95
N GLY A 59 -10.33 2.31 -11.81
CA GLY A 59 -10.46 3.20 -10.66
C GLY A 59 -10.12 4.65 -10.99
N LEU A 60 -9.01 4.89 -11.71
CA LEU A 60 -8.58 6.23 -12.12
C LEU A 60 -9.52 6.86 -13.13
N LYS A 61 -9.96 6.12 -14.16
CA LYS A 61 -10.89 6.67 -15.17
C LYS A 61 -12.22 7.06 -14.54
N ILE A 62 -12.78 6.20 -13.69
CA ILE A 62 -14.04 6.48 -12.99
C ILE A 62 -13.88 7.66 -12.03
N LEU A 63 -12.77 7.73 -11.27
CA LEU A 63 -12.53 8.85 -10.36
C LEU A 63 -12.34 10.17 -11.12
N TRP A 64 -11.64 10.16 -12.26
CA TRP A 64 -11.44 11.34 -13.10
C TRP A 64 -12.76 11.97 -13.53
N ASP A 65 -13.74 11.14 -13.88
CA ASP A 65 -15.07 11.59 -14.32
C ASP A 65 -15.93 12.10 -13.16
N LYS A 66 -15.58 11.74 -11.91
CA LYS A 66 -16.31 12.14 -10.71
C LYS A 66 -15.81 13.46 -10.11
N VAL A 67 -14.53 13.79 -10.26
CA VAL A 67 -13.91 14.93 -9.59
C VAL A 67 -13.52 16.05 -10.54
N GLU A 68 -13.57 17.28 -10.04
CA GLU A 68 -13.07 18.49 -10.68
C GLU A 68 -11.65 18.87 -10.20
N PRO A 69 -10.88 19.71 -10.93
CA PRO A 69 -9.52 20.11 -10.55
C PRO A 69 -9.38 20.70 -9.13
N LYS A 70 -10.44 21.30 -8.60
CA LYS A 70 -10.48 21.91 -7.26
C LYS A 70 -11.01 20.98 -6.16
N SER A 71 -11.38 19.75 -6.51
CA SER A 71 -11.96 18.80 -5.56
C SER A 71 -10.95 18.43 -4.48
N ARG A 72 -11.44 18.16 -3.29
CA ARG A 72 -10.67 17.74 -2.13
C ARG A 72 -11.02 16.31 -1.75
N TRP A 73 -10.15 15.71 -0.94
CA TRP A 73 -10.33 14.34 -0.46
C TRP A 73 -11.64 14.13 0.32
N ASN A 74 -12.15 15.17 0.98
CA ASN A 74 -13.37 15.13 1.78
C ASN A 74 -14.58 15.73 1.04
N ASP A 75 -14.48 15.99 -0.26
CA ASP A 75 -15.65 16.40 -1.02
C ASP A 75 -16.55 15.18 -1.30
N PRO A 76 -17.88 15.35 -1.33
CA PRO A 76 -18.81 14.25 -1.66
C PRO A 76 -18.48 13.58 -3.00
N ASP A 77 -17.96 14.34 -3.95
CA ASP A 77 -17.63 13.89 -5.31
C ASP A 77 -16.36 13.01 -5.36
N ASN A 78 -15.48 13.06 -4.34
CA ASN A 78 -14.33 12.17 -4.25
C ASN A 78 -14.81 10.73 -4.06
N ALA A 79 -14.97 9.98 -5.13
CA ALA A 79 -15.44 8.61 -5.07
C ALA A 79 -14.35 7.68 -4.49
N LEU A 80 -14.76 6.71 -3.67
CA LEU A 80 -13.94 5.54 -3.38
C LEU A 80 -14.25 4.48 -4.42
N VAL A 81 -13.28 4.15 -5.28
CA VAL A 81 -13.47 3.18 -6.37
C VAL A 81 -12.68 1.91 -6.11
N ILE A 82 -13.35 0.77 -5.99
CA ILE A 82 -12.75 -0.55 -5.81
C ILE A 82 -12.84 -1.33 -7.12
N SER A 83 -11.72 -1.87 -7.59
CA SER A 83 -11.66 -2.63 -8.85
C SER A 83 -10.65 -3.78 -8.80
N GLY A 84 -11.08 -4.95 -9.27
CA GLY A 84 -10.30 -6.19 -9.29
C GLY A 84 -9.38 -6.32 -10.50
N GLY A 85 -9.84 -6.03 -11.71
CA GLY A 85 -9.10 -6.30 -12.96
C GLY A 85 -9.28 -7.76 -13.46
N PRO A 86 -8.95 -8.06 -14.74
CA PRO A 86 -9.37 -9.29 -15.44
C PRO A 86 -8.98 -10.61 -14.79
N LEU A 87 -7.84 -10.69 -14.11
CA LEU A 87 -7.31 -11.93 -13.55
C LEU A 87 -7.78 -12.16 -12.10
N SER A 88 -8.28 -11.12 -11.44
CA SER A 88 -8.81 -11.22 -10.08
C SER A 88 -9.91 -12.29 -9.97
N GLY A 89 -9.83 -13.13 -8.94
CA GLY A 89 -10.69 -14.29 -8.70
C GLY A 89 -10.23 -15.59 -9.36
N THR A 90 -9.13 -15.60 -10.10
CA THR A 90 -8.60 -16.85 -10.69
C THR A 90 -8.11 -17.76 -9.58
N THR A 91 -8.31 -19.08 -9.69
CA THR A 91 -7.96 -20.02 -8.61
C THR A 91 -6.81 -20.95 -8.97
N GLN A 92 -6.48 -21.05 -10.26
CA GLN A 92 -5.46 -21.97 -10.78
C GLN A 92 -4.03 -21.48 -10.62
N TYR A 93 -3.81 -20.19 -10.35
CA TYR A 93 -2.49 -19.57 -10.28
C TYR A 93 -2.38 -18.79 -8.96
N PRO A 94 -1.22 -18.80 -8.28
CA PRO A 94 -1.11 -18.19 -6.96
C PRO A 94 -1.22 -16.66 -7.02
N GLY A 95 -1.86 -16.06 -6.01
CA GLY A 95 -1.88 -14.61 -5.84
C GLY A 95 -2.95 -13.86 -6.63
N MET A 96 -4.03 -14.53 -7.03
CA MET A 96 -5.05 -13.98 -7.94
C MET A 96 -6.27 -13.34 -7.23
N GLY A 97 -6.15 -12.98 -5.94
CA GLY A 97 -7.26 -12.44 -5.14
C GLY A 97 -7.13 -10.96 -4.80
N LYS A 98 -6.52 -10.14 -5.67
CA LYS A 98 -6.25 -8.72 -5.37
C LYS A 98 -7.30 -7.78 -5.97
N PHE A 99 -7.51 -6.65 -5.30
CA PHE A 99 -8.19 -5.47 -5.85
C PHE A 99 -7.43 -4.19 -5.48
N TYR A 100 -7.81 -3.07 -6.10
CA TYR A 100 -7.28 -1.75 -5.82
C TYR A 100 -8.40 -0.76 -5.48
N ALA A 101 -8.22 -0.02 -4.39
CA ALA A 101 -9.06 1.10 -3.99
C ALA A 101 -8.42 2.40 -4.47
N VAL A 102 -9.13 3.21 -5.26
CA VAL A 102 -8.66 4.48 -5.84
C VAL A 102 -9.52 5.63 -5.33
N PHE A 103 -8.88 6.72 -4.90
CA PHE A 103 -9.50 7.89 -4.27
C PHE A 103 -8.53 9.08 -4.27
N LEU A 104 -9.01 10.31 -3.99
CA LEU A 104 -8.16 11.44 -3.61
C LEU A 104 -7.77 11.31 -2.13
N SER A 105 -6.47 11.34 -1.85
CA SER A 105 -5.93 11.05 -0.50
C SER A 105 -5.91 12.27 0.43
N PRO A 106 -6.27 12.11 1.71
CA PRO A 106 -6.07 13.15 2.74
C PRO A 106 -4.59 13.45 3.03
N LEU A 107 -3.70 12.47 2.82
CA LEU A 107 -2.28 12.61 3.11
C LEU A 107 -1.53 13.36 2.03
N THR A 108 -1.89 13.16 0.75
CA THR A 108 -1.12 13.68 -0.38
C THR A 108 -1.82 14.78 -1.17
N ASP A 109 -3.14 14.96 -0.98
CA ASP A 109 -4.00 15.87 -1.75
C ASP A 109 -3.96 15.58 -3.27
N GLN A 110 -3.69 14.34 -3.66
CA GLN A 110 -3.68 13.86 -5.04
C GLN A 110 -4.30 12.46 -5.12
N THR A 111 -4.32 11.87 -6.32
CA THR A 111 -4.82 10.51 -6.47
C THR A 111 -3.94 9.53 -5.69
N TYR A 112 -4.59 8.51 -5.14
CA TYR A 112 -3.93 7.41 -4.48
C TYR A 112 -4.63 6.11 -4.85
N ASN A 113 -3.86 5.03 -4.88
CA ASN A 113 -4.37 3.68 -5.07
C ASN A 113 -3.74 2.74 -4.06
N SER A 114 -4.57 2.00 -3.35
CA SER A 114 -4.18 1.09 -2.28
C SER A 114 -4.61 -0.34 -2.62
N ASN A 115 -3.70 -1.30 -2.44
CA ASN A 115 -3.93 -2.70 -2.78
C ASN A 115 -4.37 -3.49 -1.55
N ALA A 116 -5.39 -4.33 -1.71
CA ALA A 116 -5.71 -5.39 -0.75
C ALA A 116 -5.81 -6.74 -1.45
N GLY A 117 -5.51 -7.81 -0.71
CA GLY A 117 -5.91 -9.17 -1.07
C GLY A 117 -7.18 -9.58 -0.36
N GLY A 118 -7.62 -10.81 -0.58
CA GLY A 118 -8.80 -11.35 0.07
C GLY A 118 -9.92 -11.61 -0.93
N TYR A 119 -11.14 -11.59 -0.41
CA TYR A 119 -12.30 -12.14 -1.10
C TYR A 119 -13.18 -11.04 -1.73
N PHE A 120 -13.08 -9.78 -1.27
CA PHE A 120 -13.95 -8.70 -1.72
C PHE A 120 -13.90 -8.48 -3.24
N GLY A 121 -12.69 -8.33 -3.81
CA GLY A 121 -12.52 -8.14 -5.25
C GLY A 121 -13.09 -9.29 -6.09
N PRO A 122 -12.69 -10.55 -5.82
CA PRO A 122 -13.26 -11.72 -6.49
C PRO A 122 -14.78 -11.85 -6.37
N LEU A 123 -15.33 -11.65 -5.16
CA LEU A 123 -16.77 -11.77 -4.91
C LEU A 123 -17.56 -10.63 -5.56
N LEU A 124 -17.03 -9.41 -5.57
CA LEU A 124 -17.61 -8.28 -6.32
C LEU A 124 -17.70 -8.58 -7.81
N LYS A 125 -16.64 -9.15 -8.38
CA LYS A 125 -16.65 -9.58 -9.78
C LYS A 125 -17.66 -10.68 -10.03
N ALA A 126 -17.73 -11.69 -9.18
CA ALA A 126 -18.72 -12.77 -9.30
C ALA A 126 -20.17 -12.29 -9.03
N ALA A 127 -20.35 -11.19 -8.31
CA ALA A 127 -21.63 -10.49 -8.17
C ALA A 127 -22.01 -9.70 -9.44
N GLY A 128 -21.11 -9.62 -10.43
CA GLY A 128 -21.39 -9.09 -11.76
C GLY A 128 -20.79 -7.71 -12.03
N PHE A 129 -19.76 -7.27 -11.30
CA PHE A 129 -19.17 -5.95 -11.48
C PHE A 129 -17.64 -5.95 -11.57
N ASP A 130 -17.08 -5.28 -12.58
CA ASP A 130 -15.63 -5.10 -12.72
C ASP A 130 -15.08 -4.04 -11.73
N ALA A 131 -15.95 -3.13 -11.30
CA ALA A 131 -15.65 -2.11 -10.29
C ALA A 131 -16.90 -1.71 -9.48
N LEU A 132 -16.66 -1.13 -8.31
CA LEU A 132 -17.63 -0.45 -7.45
C LEU A 132 -17.13 0.98 -7.23
N SER A 133 -17.97 1.97 -7.50
CA SER A 133 -17.75 3.38 -7.21
C SER A 133 -18.74 3.84 -6.14
N VAL A 134 -18.25 4.40 -5.04
CA VAL A 134 -19.09 4.98 -3.99
C VAL A 134 -18.78 6.47 -3.81
N SER A 135 -19.74 7.32 -4.16
CA SER A 135 -19.69 8.78 -4.01
C SER A 135 -20.74 9.28 -3.03
N GLY A 136 -20.78 10.60 -2.82
CA GLY A 136 -21.69 11.24 -1.87
C GLY A 136 -21.23 11.12 -0.42
N LYS A 137 -22.08 11.57 0.50
CA LYS A 137 -21.94 11.39 1.95
C LYS A 137 -23.30 11.07 2.55
N ALA A 138 -23.37 10.00 3.34
CA ALA A 138 -24.59 9.67 4.07
C ALA A 138 -24.78 10.63 5.27
N GLU A 139 -26.03 10.82 5.69
CA GLU A 139 -26.40 11.60 6.88
C GLU A 139 -26.00 10.90 8.19
N ARG A 140 -25.89 9.58 8.13
CA ARG A 140 -25.70 8.67 9.27
C ARG A 140 -24.79 7.52 8.88
N ASP A 141 -24.34 6.75 9.86
CA ASP A 141 -23.52 5.57 9.61
C ASP A 141 -24.31 4.50 8.84
N VAL A 142 -23.76 4.08 7.69
CA VAL A 142 -24.41 3.14 6.78
C VAL A 142 -23.52 1.95 6.39
N VAL A 143 -24.18 0.85 6.03
CA VAL A 143 -23.59 -0.32 5.39
C VAL A 143 -24.15 -0.45 3.98
N VAL A 144 -23.27 -0.46 2.98
CA VAL A 144 -23.64 -0.75 1.58
C VAL A 144 -23.47 -2.24 1.34
N TYR A 145 -24.55 -2.93 1.04
CA TYR A 145 -24.57 -4.38 0.86
C TYR A 145 -24.93 -4.77 -0.58
N ILE A 146 -24.06 -5.57 -1.21
CA ILE A 146 -24.23 -6.15 -2.53
C ILE A 146 -24.52 -7.64 -2.36
N ASP A 147 -25.77 -8.01 -2.61
CA ASP A 147 -26.25 -9.38 -2.62
C ASP A 147 -26.20 -9.91 -4.06
N GLY A 148 -25.05 -10.50 -4.40
CA GLY A 148 -24.79 -11.04 -5.73
C GLY A 148 -25.59 -12.29 -6.08
N ASP A 149 -26.18 -12.96 -5.08
CA ASP A 149 -27.01 -14.14 -5.30
C ASP A 149 -28.43 -13.76 -5.72
N ASN A 150 -28.96 -12.67 -5.16
CA ASN A 150 -30.32 -12.20 -5.44
C ASN A 150 -30.39 -10.99 -6.39
N GLY A 151 -29.26 -10.41 -6.79
CA GLY A 151 -29.22 -9.23 -7.66
C GLY A 151 -29.74 -7.97 -6.96
N LEU A 152 -29.35 -7.77 -5.70
CA LEU A 152 -29.82 -6.66 -4.88
C LEU A 152 -28.66 -5.81 -4.36
N VAL A 153 -28.86 -4.50 -4.35
CA VAL A 153 -27.99 -3.54 -3.65
C VAL A 153 -28.84 -2.86 -2.59
N ARG A 154 -28.36 -2.85 -1.34
CA ARG A 154 -29.06 -2.28 -0.20
C ARG A 154 -28.17 -1.33 0.58
N ILE A 155 -28.80 -0.31 1.15
CA ILE A 155 -28.16 0.55 2.16
C ILE A 155 -28.91 0.34 3.47
N TYR A 156 -28.16 -0.02 4.51
CA TYR A 156 -28.67 -0.13 5.87
C TYR A 156 -28.10 0.97 6.73
N GLU A 157 -28.92 1.52 7.63
CA GLU A 157 -28.47 2.25 8.80
C GLU A 157 -28.05 1.25 9.87
N TRP A 158 -26.87 1.46 10.44
CA TRP A 158 -26.38 0.69 11.58
C TRP A 158 -25.39 1.54 12.36
N ALA A 159 -25.49 1.53 13.69
CA ALA A 159 -24.63 2.29 14.58
C ALA A 159 -24.24 1.41 15.77
N PRO A 160 -23.32 0.44 15.58
CA PRO A 160 -22.94 -0.46 16.65
C PRO A 160 -22.24 0.30 17.77
N ALA A 161 -22.44 -0.14 19.02
CA ALA A 161 -21.77 0.45 20.19
C ALA A 161 -20.24 0.45 20.10
N ASN A 162 -19.64 -0.48 19.36
CA ASN A 162 -18.21 -0.53 19.09
C ASN A 162 -17.97 -0.65 17.58
N ARG A 163 -17.38 0.38 16.97
CA ARG A 163 -17.16 0.45 15.52
C ARG A 163 -15.71 0.12 15.13
N ASN A 164 -15.01 -0.71 15.91
CA ASN A 164 -13.72 -1.24 15.49
C ASN A 164 -13.86 -2.26 14.34
N SER A 165 -12.77 -2.45 13.61
CA SER A 165 -12.79 -3.25 12.37
C SER A 165 -13.13 -4.71 12.58
N TYR A 166 -12.69 -5.34 13.68
CA TYR A 166 -12.98 -6.74 13.98
C TYR A 166 -14.46 -6.92 14.29
N ASN A 167 -15.00 -6.15 15.25
CA ASN A 167 -16.41 -6.25 15.65
C ASN A 167 -17.37 -5.95 14.50
N VAL A 168 -17.09 -4.91 13.71
CA VAL A 168 -17.90 -4.56 12.53
C VAL A 168 -17.86 -5.69 11.51
N THR A 169 -16.69 -6.26 11.27
CA THR A 169 -16.53 -7.33 10.28
C THR A 169 -17.25 -8.60 10.71
N GLU A 170 -16.99 -9.09 11.93
CA GLU A 170 -17.62 -10.30 12.46
C GLU A 170 -19.15 -10.16 12.40
N ALA A 171 -19.71 -9.12 13.03
CA ALA A 171 -21.15 -8.93 13.09
C ALA A 171 -21.82 -8.90 11.70
N LEU A 172 -21.14 -8.39 10.67
CA LEU A 172 -21.66 -8.38 9.29
C LEU A 172 -21.55 -9.75 8.60
N HIS A 173 -20.53 -10.55 8.90
CA HIS A 173 -20.50 -11.96 8.51
C HIS A 173 -21.64 -12.73 9.16
N GLU A 174 -21.86 -12.58 10.47
CA GLU A 174 -22.99 -13.23 11.16
C GLU A 174 -24.35 -12.75 10.65
N HIS A 175 -24.51 -11.47 10.35
CA HIS A 175 -25.79 -10.91 9.95
C HIS A 175 -26.23 -11.37 8.54
N PHE A 176 -25.29 -11.40 7.60
CA PHE A 176 -25.60 -11.69 6.20
C PHE A 176 -25.41 -13.15 5.81
N ALA A 177 -24.84 -14.00 6.67
CA ALA A 177 -24.74 -15.43 6.42
C ALA A 177 -26.06 -16.15 6.76
N ASP A 178 -26.42 -17.15 5.97
CA ASP A 178 -27.59 -18.00 6.32
C ASP A 178 -27.20 -19.13 7.28
N ASP A 179 -25.92 -19.54 7.26
CA ASP A 179 -25.31 -20.56 8.13
C ASP A 179 -23.79 -20.33 8.26
N GLU A 180 -23.10 -21.14 9.08
CA GLU A 180 -21.65 -21.00 9.31
C GLU A 180 -20.80 -21.22 8.04
N ASP A 181 -21.22 -22.12 7.14
CA ASP A 181 -20.50 -22.41 5.91
C ASP A 181 -20.60 -21.25 4.91
N ASP A 182 -21.67 -20.46 5.00
CA ASP A 182 -21.94 -19.33 4.14
C ASP A 182 -21.10 -18.09 4.44
N LYS A 183 -20.51 -17.97 5.64
CA LYS A 183 -19.63 -16.85 5.99
C LYS A 183 -18.45 -16.69 5.03
N ARG A 184 -17.96 -17.79 4.43
CA ARG A 184 -16.90 -17.75 3.39
C ARG A 184 -17.33 -17.06 2.08
N SER A 185 -18.63 -16.91 1.86
CA SER A 185 -19.21 -16.25 0.69
C SER A 185 -19.33 -14.75 0.87
N ILE A 186 -18.94 -14.22 2.04
CA ILE A 186 -19.06 -12.81 2.43
C ILE A 186 -17.67 -12.20 2.53
N SER A 187 -17.56 -10.94 2.11
CA SER A 187 -16.39 -10.13 2.39
C SER A 187 -16.81 -8.69 2.68
N VAL A 188 -16.13 -8.10 3.65
CA VAL A 188 -16.40 -6.79 4.22
C VAL A 188 -15.18 -5.91 3.99
N VAL A 189 -15.38 -4.71 3.47
CA VAL A 189 -14.42 -3.61 3.53
C VAL A 189 -14.90 -2.64 4.60
N SER A 190 -14.12 -2.44 5.66
CA SER A 190 -14.46 -1.58 6.79
C SER A 190 -13.30 -0.66 7.17
N ALA A 191 -13.57 0.32 8.01
CA ALA A 191 -12.57 1.13 8.68
C ALA A 191 -13.01 1.38 10.13
N GLY A 192 -12.05 1.40 11.04
CA GLY A 192 -12.27 1.67 12.45
C GLY A 192 -12.51 3.15 12.76
N GLU A 193 -12.85 3.43 14.02
CA GLU A 193 -13.19 4.79 14.49
C GLU A 193 -12.05 5.79 14.36
N ALA A 194 -10.80 5.35 14.44
CA ALA A 194 -9.65 6.25 14.33
C ALA A 194 -9.61 6.96 12.98
N ALA A 195 -10.15 6.35 11.93
CA ALA A 195 -10.23 6.96 10.61
C ALA A 195 -11.17 8.19 10.54
N GLU A 196 -11.97 8.48 11.58
CA GLU A 196 -12.76 9.72 11.65
C GLU A 196 -11.90 10.96 11.94
N HIS A 197 -10.70 10.79 12.48
CA HIS A 197 -9.82 11.90 12.90
C HIS A 197 -8.35 11.70 12.51
N SER A 198 -7.93 10.49 12.17
CA SER A 198 -6.63 10.17 11.59
C SER A 198 -6.69 10.15 10.06
N TRP A 199 -5.68 10.69 9.40
CA TRP A 199 -5.51 10.66 7.95
C TRP A 199 -4.75 9.41 7.47
N TRP A 200 -4.25 8.61 8.39
CA TRP A 200 -3.66 7.30 8.14
C TRP A 200 -4.69 6.16 8.08
N GLY A 201 -6.00 6.48 7.98
CA GLY A 201 -7.06 5.49 7.99
C GLY A 201 -6.90 4.44 6.88
N ALA A 202 -6.81 3.18 7.26
CA ALA A 202 -6.69 2.01 6.39
C ALA A 202 -8.07 1.44 6.03
N LEU A 203 -8.15 0.76 4.89
CA LEU A 203 -9.29 -0.11 4.57
C LEU A 203 -8.96 -1.54 4.99
N ASN A 204 -9.70 -2.07 5.96
CA ASN A 204 -9.65 -3.47 6.34
C ASN A 204 -10.57 -4.29 5.46
N VAL A 205 -10.09 -5.44 5.01
CA VAL A 205 -10.74 -6.32 4.03
C VAL A 205 -10.79 -7.72 4.58
N SER A 206 -12.00 -8.21 4.80
CA SER A 206 -12.18 -9.49 5.45
C SER A 206 -12.08 -10.67 4.49
N PHE A 207 -11.57 -11.80 4.98
CA PHE A 207 -11.88 -13.12 4.43
C PHE A 207 -12.16 -14.08 5.59
N TYR A 208 -13.12 -14.99 5.42
CA TYR A 208 -13.45 -15.94 6.48
C TYR A 208 -12.46 -17.12 6.46
N ASP A 209 -11.86 -17.42 7.62
CA ASP A 209 -11.05 -18.63 7.82
C ASP A 209 -11.92 -19.70 8.50
N PRO A 210 -12.44 -20.69 7.74
CA PRO A 210 -13.33 -21.71 8.29
C PRO A 210 -12.63 -22.64 9.29
N ARG A 211 -11.29 -22.67 9.33
CA ARG A 211 -10.56 -23.50 10.30
C ARG A 211 -10.49 -22.83 11.67
N ARG A 212 -10.40 -21.50 11.67
CA ARG A 212 -10.45 -20.67 12.87
C ARG A 212 -11.87 -20.24 13.26
N ALA A 213 -12.83 -20.45 12.36
CA ALA A 213 -14.21 -19.99 12.49
C ALA A 213 -14.30 -18.47 12.79
N LEU A 214 -13.46 -17.68 12.13
CA LEU A 214 -13.41 -16.23 12.32
C LEU A 214 -13.07 -15.50 11.01
N ALA A 215 -13.51 -14.25 10.93
CA ALA A 215 -13.17 -13.36 9.83
C ALA A 215 -11.79 -12.72 10.08
N ARG A 216 -10.85 -12.97 9.17
CA ARG A 216 -9.49 -12.44 9.20
C ARG A 216 -9.36 -11.21 8.33
N LEU A 217 -8.37 -10.36 8.62
CA LEU A 217 -8.23 -9.06 7.97
C LEU A 217 -6.99 -9.01 7.06
N LYS A 218 -7.17 -8.35 5.92
CA LYS A 218 -6.11 -7.85 5.04
C LYS A 218 -6.33 -6.37 4.78
N GLN A 219 -5.27 -5.65 4.48
CA GLN A 219 -5.30 -4.19 4.47
C GLN A 219 -5.07 -3.66 3.06
N ALA A 220 -5.93 -2.74 2.63
CA ALA A 220 -5.54 -1.66 1.73
C ALA A 220 -5.09 -0.50 2.62
N GLY A 221 -3.86 -0.63 3.14
CA GLY A 221 -3.40 0.12 4.30
C GLY A 221 -3.14 1.60 4.05
N ARG A 222 -2.42 1.92 2.98
CA ARG A 222 -1.81 3.25 2.82
C ARG A 222 -2.73 4.27 2.14
N GLY A 223 -2.44 5.54 2.37
CA GLY A 223 -3.01 6.68 1.64
C GLY A 223 -4.27 7.29 2.25
N GLY A 224 -4.85 6.71 3.31
CA GLY A 224 -6.02 7.28 4.00
C GLY A 224 -7.37 6.86 3.40
N GLY A 225 -7.46 5.67 2.79
CA GLY A 225 -8.70 5.18 2.20
C GLY A 225 -9.81 4.92 3.22
N GLY A 226 -9.44 4.48 4.43
CA GLY A 226 -10.35 4.35 5.56
C GLY A 226 -10.90 5.69 6.02
N THR A 227 -10.06 6.74 6.01
CA THR A 227 -10.49 8.12 6.32
C THR A 227 -11.54 8.60 5.32
N VAL A 228 -11.33 8.33 4.02
CA VAL A 228 -12.32 8.63 2.97
C VAL A 228 -13.62 7.84 3.19
N LEU A 229 -13.53 6.56 3.56
CA LEU A 229 -14.70 5.73 3.85
C LEU A 229 -15.54 6.30 5.01
N ARG A 230 -14.89 6.67 6.11
CA ARG A 230 -15.55 7.21 7.31
C ARG A 230 -16.06 8.65 7.13
N ASP A 231 -15.37 9.49 6.38
CA ASP A 231 -15.84 10.84 6.01
C ASP A 231 -17.17 10.79 5.23
N LYS A 232 -17.40 9.72 4.46
CA LYS A 232 -18.68 9.45 3.79
C LYS A 232 -19.76 8.83 4.68
N ARG A 233 -19.46 8.60 5.96
CA ARG A 233 -20.27 7.88 6.95
C ARG A 233 -20.56 6.43 6.54
N ILE A 234 -19.64 5.80 5.82
CA ILE A 234 -19.74 4.37 5.49
C ILE A 234 -19.03 3.59 6.59
N LEU A 235 -19.74 2.73 7.31
CA LEU A 235 -19.11 1.77 8.23
C LEU A 235 -18.47 0.62 7.47
N ALA A 236 -19.19 0.11 6.47
CA ALA A 236 -18.73 -1.02 5.69
C ALA A 236 -19.34 -1.06 4.28
N LEU A 237 -18.56 -1.61 3.36
CA LEU A 237 -19.02 -2.16 2.10
C LEU A 237 -19.01 -3.68 2.23
N VAL A 238 -20.11 -4.34 1.90
CA VAL A 238 -20.26 -5.79 2.04
C VAL A 238 -20.67 -6.39 0.71
N VAL A 239 -20.02 -7.49 0.33
CA VAL A 239 -20.43 -8.30 -0.81
C VAL A 239 -20.69 -9.73 -0.36
N LYS A 240 -21.79 -10.32 -0.82
CA LYS A 240 -22.11 -11.74 -0.69
C LYS A 240 -22.26 -12.36 -2.07
N LYS A 241 -21.55 -13.45 -2.32
CA LYS A 241 -21.77 -14.30 -3.50
C LYS A 241 -21.41 -15.75 -3.21
N ARG A 242 -22.40 -16.64 -3.27
CA ARG A 242 -22.22 -18.09 -3.11
C ARG A 242 -21.72 -18.77 -4.36
N GLY A 243 -21.21 -19.99 -4.16
CA GLY A 243 -20.97 -20.94 -5.24
C GLY A 243 -19.84 -20.54 -6.18
N PHE A 244 -18.87 -19.74 -5.70
CA PHE A 244 -17.72 -19.34 -6.50
C PHE A 244 -16.98 -20.59 -7.01
N SER A 245 -16.98 -20.77 -8.34
CA SER A 245 -16.42 -21.96 -8.97
C SER A 245 -14.96 -21.76 -9.38
N GLY A 246 -14.20 -22.85 -9.55
CA GLY A 246 -12.86 -22.77 -10.14
C GLY A 246 -12.84 -22.20 -11.56
N THR A 247 -13.98 -22.17 -12.25
CA THR A 247 -14.16 -21.64 -13.60
C THR A 247 -14.89 -20.30 -13.63
N GLU A 248 -15.09 -19.65 -12.48
CA GLU A 248 -15.94 -18.45 -12.35
C GLU A 248 -15.52 -17.33 -13.30
N ASN A 249 -14.22 -17.13 -13.51
CA ASN A 249 -13.68 -16.12 -14.45
C ASN A 249 -13.92 -16.42 -15.93
N ALA A 250 -14.49 -17.60 -16.26
CA ALA A 250 -14.75 -18.07 -17.61
C ALA A 250 -13.54 -17.89 -18.56
N PRO A 251 -12.38 -18.51 -18.25
CA PRO A 251 -11.15 -18.34 -19.02
C PRO A 251 -11.32 -18.87 -20.45
N ALA A 252 -10.67 -18.21 -21.41
CA ALA A 252 -10.64 -18.62 -22.82
C ALA A 252 -9.96 -19.99 -23.03
N ASP A 253 -8.94 -20.31 -22.22
CA ASP A 253 -8.20 -21.58 -22.26
C ASP A 253 -7.86 -22.05 -20.83
N LEU A 254 -8.78 -22.80 -20.24
CA LEU A 254 -8.60 -23.37 -18.90
C LEU A 254 -7.39 -24.31 -18.82
N ALA A 255 -7.10 -25.07 -19.88
CA ALA A 255 -6.04 -26.07 -19.87
C ALA A 255 -4.66 -25.41 -19.79
N SER A 256 -4.43 -24.34 -20.57
CA SER A 256 -3.20 -23.56 -20.50
C SER A 256 -3.04 -22.89 -19.14
N LEU A 257 -4.12 -22.28 -18.62
CA LEU A 257 -4.13 -21.68 -17.29
C LEU A 257 -3.73 -22.68 -16.19
N GLN A 258 -4.30 -23.89 -16.21
CA GLN A 258 -3.97 -24.96 -15.26
C GLN A 258 -2.52 -25.43 -15.40
N ARG A 259 -2.01 -25.62 -16.63
CA ARG A 259 -0.60 -26.03 -16.84
C ARG A 259 0.37 -25.01 -16.27
N THR A 260 0.17 -23.72 -16.55
CA THR A 260 1.03 -22.64 -16.04
C THR A 260 0.91 -22.48 -14.52
N GLY A 261 -0.29 -22.66 -13.97
CA GLY A 261 -0.53 -22.70 -12.53
C GLY A 261 0.19 -23.83 -11.81
N VAL A 262 0.04 -25.07 -12.27
CA VAL A 262 0.71 -26.26 -11.71
C VAL A 262 2.23 -26.11 -11.74
N LYS A 263 2.77 -25.51 -12.81
CA LYS A 263 4.20 -25.20 -12.93
C LYS A 263 4.67 -24.30 -11.77
N LEU A 264 4.04 -23.14 -11.57
CA LEU A 264 4.46 -22.22 -10.51
C LEU A 264 4.18 -22.77 -9.11
N HIS A 265 3.06 -23.47 -8.88
CA HIS A 265 2.80 -24.12 -7.59
C HIS A 265 3.89 -25.11 -7.19
N ARG A 266 4.38 -25.89 -8.16
CA ARG A 266 5.47 -26.84 -7.93
C ARG A 266 6.76 -26.12 -7.57
N GLU A 267 7.09 -25.06 -8.31
CA GLU A 267 8.29 -24.26 -8.07
C GLU A 267 8.28 -23.65 -6.67
N ILE A 268 7.20 -22.96 -6.29
CA ILE A 268 7.04 -22.37 -4.96
C ILE A 268 7.20 -23.44 -3.88
N ARG A 269 6.58 -24.61 -4.07
CA ARG A 269 6.69 -25.71 -3.11
C ARG A 269 8.13 -26.24 -2.96
N GLN A 270 8.93 -26.20 -4.02
CA GLN A 270 10.30 -26.73 -4.01
C GLN A 270 11.32 -25.72 -3.49
N ASN A 271 11.12 -24.43 -3.79
CA ASN A 271 12.15 -23.42 -3.61
C ASN A 271 11.94 -22.51 -2.40
N ASP A 272 10.70 -22.35 -1.90
CA ASP A 272 10.40 -21.40 -0.81
C ASP A 272 11.24 -21.65 0.45
N ASP A 273 11.43 -22.91 0.85
CA ASP A 273 12.14 -23.31 2.07
C ASP A 273 13.65 -22.96 2.07
N VAL A 274 14.23 -22.67 0.90
CA VAL A 274 15.66 -22.32 0.76
C VAL A 274 15.86 -20.90 0.21
N GLN A 275 14.76 -20.18 -0.06
CA GLN A 275 14.78 -18.79 -0.52
C GLN A 275 14.21 -17.87 0.57
N CYS A 276 12.88 -17.73 0.64
CA CYS A 276 12.25 -16.67 1.44
C CYS A 276 11.43 -17.18 2.63
N LEU A 277 11.22 -18.49 2.78
CA LEU A 277 10.47 -19.09 3.90
C LEU A 277 9.05 -18.51 4.07
N MET A 278 8.42 -18.04 2.98
CA MET A 278 7.15 -17.31 3.02
C MET A 278 6.04 -18.14 3.65
N ARG A 279 6.03 -19.46 3.41
CA ARG A 279 5.06 -20.36 4.02
C ARG A 279 5.23 -20.49 5.54
N LYS A 280 6.45 -20.36 6.06
CA LYS A 280 6.75 -20.54 7.50
C LYS A 280 6.63 -19.24 8.28
N VAL A 281 7.26 -18.17 7.79
CA VAL A 281 7.42 -16.90 8.53
C VAL A 281 6.81 -15.69 7.83
N GLY A 282 6.28 -15.85 6.61
CA GLY A 282 5.73 -14.73 5.85
C GLY A 282 6.82 -13.72 5.49
N THR A 283 6.44 -12.46 5.31
CA THR A 283 7.39 -11.41 4.93
C THR A 283 8.35 -11.01 6.06
N ALA A 284 8.03 -11.31 7.32
CA ALA A 284 8.85 -10.95 8.49
C ALA A 284 10.30 -11.46 8.43
N HIS A 285 10.60 -12.47 7.60
CA HIS A 285 11.96 -12.93 7.35
C HIS A 285 12.92 -11.81 6.90
N LEU A 286 12.39 -10.76 6.27
CA LEU A 286 13.18 -9.65 5.75
C LEU A 286 13.85 -8.81 6.83
N ASN A 287 13.41 -8.85 8.10
CA ASN A 287 14.04 -8.07 9.19
C ASN A 287 15.54 -8.34 9.28
N LEU A 288 15.92 -9.62 9.33
CA LEU A 288 17.31 -10.03 9.41
C LEU A 288 18.08 -9.67 8.14
N VAL A 289 17.49 -9.96 6.97
CA VAL A 289 18.10 -9.65 5.67
C VAL A 289 18.37 -8.15 5.53
N MET A 290 17.42 -7.29 5.91
CA MET A 290 17.60 -5.85 5.81
C MET A 290 18.68 -5.35 6.78
N ASN A 291 18.77 -5.93 7.97
CA ASN A 291 19.78 -5.60 8.96
C ASN A 291 21.20 -5.95 8.47
N ASP A 292 21.37 -7.15 7.89
CA ASP A 292 22.65 -7.64 7.37
C ASP A 292 23.25 -6.73 6.28
N TYR A 293 22.38 -6.02 5.55
CA TYR A 293 22.75 -5.10 4.48
C TYR A 293 22.66 -3.60 4.84
N ASP A 294 22.59 -3.19 6.11
CA ASP A 294 22.47 -1.76 6.51
C ASP A 294 21.23 -1.01 5.97
N ILE A 295 20.16 -1.75 5.63
CA ILE A 295 18.95 -1.17 5.03
C ILE A 295 17.70 -1.31 5.89
N LEU A 296 17.82 -1.81 7.13
CA LEU A 296 16.74 -1.82 8.11
C LEU A 296 16.64 -0.44 8.80
N PRO A 297 15.50 0.25 8.75
CA PRO A 297 15.32 1.50 9.48
C PRO A 297 15.37 1.29 10.99
N VAL A 298 16.29 1.98 11.67
CA VAL A 298 16.40 1.99 13.13
C VAL A 298 16.40 3.43 13.62
N ASN A 299 15.54 3.71 14.61
CA ASN A 299 15.36 5.02 15.24
C ASN A 299 15.15 6.16 14.23
N ASN A 300 14.00 6.19 13.56
CA ASN A 300 13.66 7.14 12.50
C ASN A 300 14.69 7.18 11.35
N PHE A 301 15.05 6.00 10.86
CA PHE A 301 16.02 5.83 9.76
C PHE A 301 17.44 6.37 10.03
N LYS A 302 17.76 6.75 11.29
CA LYS A 302 19.12 7.18 11.69
C LYS A 302 20.16 6.11 11.38
N PHE A 303 19.84 4.85 11.71
CA PHE A 303 20.75 3.72 11.49
C PHE A 303 20.12 2.67 10.58
N GLY A 304 20.98 1.83 9.98
CA GLY A 304 20.63 0.76 9.04
C GLY A 304 20.63 -0.65 9.63
N ARG A 305 21.09 -0.79 10.88
CA ARG A 305 21.26 -2.07 11.59
C ARG A 305 21.24 -1.85 13.10
N ASN A 306 20.97 -2.92 13.85
CA ASN A 306 21.12 -2.96 15.31
C ASN A 306 21.43 -4.39 15.79
N ASP A 307 22.29 -4.52 16.80
CA ASP A 307 22.68 -5.83 17.34
C ASP A 307 21.52 -6.55 18.07
N ALA A 308 20.50 -5.82 18.51
CA ALA A 308 19.29 -6.36 19.12
C ALA A 308 18.34 -7.05 18.12
N ILE A 309 18.69 -7.11 16.82
CA ILE A 309 17.88 -7.74 15.76
C ILE A 309 17.50 -9.20 16.06
N HIS A 310 18.34 -9.93 16.80
CA HIS A 310 18.11 -11.33 17.19
C HIS A 310 16.84 -11.52 18.03
N ASN A 311 16.30 -10.46 18.64
CA ASN A 311 15.04 -10.56 19.39
C ASN A 311 13.79 -10.58 18.49
N ILE A 312 13.93 -10.20 17.21
CA ILE A 312 12.83 -10.06 16.24
C ILE A 312 13.21 -10.65 14.88
N ASP A 313 14.08 -11.65 14.91
CA ASP A 313 14.51 -12.39 13.72
C ASP A 313 13.38 -13.32 13.23
N PRO A 314 13.56 -14.05 12.11
CA PRO A 314 12.51 -14.92 11.58
C PRO A 314 12.07 -16.00 12.58
N ASP A 315 12.98 -16.54 13.39
CA ASP A 315 12.70 -17.61 14.35
C ASP A 315 11.86 -17.08 15.51
N ALA A 316 12.17 -15.88 16.02
CA ALA A 316 11.40 -15.22 17.08
C ALA A 316 9.91 -15.05 16.72
N TYR A 317 9.61 -14.72 15.46
CA TYR A 317 8.22 -14.65 15.00
C TYR A 317 7.62 -16.03 14.67
N GLN A 318 8.42 -16.95 14.13
CA GLN A 318 7.95 -18.30 13.80
C GLN A 318 7.39 -19.03 15.03
N GLU A 319 8.03 -18.86 16.19
CA GLU A 319 7.60 -19.46 17.46
C GLU A 319 6.21 -18.97 17.91
N LEU A 320 5.79 -17.78 17.47
CA LEU A 320 4.48 -17.20 17.80
C LEU A 320 3.39 -17.61 16.82
N PHE A 321 3.74 -17.99 15.58
CA PHE A 321 2.77 -18.29 14.54
C PHE A 321 2.05 -19.62 14.76
N THR A 322 0.75 -19.62 14.49
CA THR A 322 -0.17 -20.70 14.89
C THR A 322 -0.78 -21.47 13.72
N GLN A 323 -0.42 -21.13 12.48
CA GLN A 323 -0.95 -21.78 11.27
C GLN A 323 -0.76 -23.29 11.28
N GLY A 324 0.49 -23.77 11.38
CA GLY A 324 0.82 -25.19 11.14
C GLY A 324 0.49 -25.70 9.72
N TYR A 325 0.10 -24.83 8.77
CA TYR A 325 -0.28 -25.17 7.39
C TYR A 325 -0.04 -24.01 6.40
N ALA A 326 -0.21 -24.29 5.10
CA ALA A 326 -0.14 -23.28 4.04
C ALA A 326 -1.38 -22.35 4.04
N ASP A 327 -1.16 -21.08 4.37
CA ASP A 327 -2.21 -20.09 4.64
C ASP A 327 -2.19 -18.93 3.63
N GLY A 328 -3.11 -18.97 2.65
CA GLY A 328 -3.20 -17.99 1.57
C GLY A 328 -4.44 -17.11 1.69
N CYS A 329 -4.30 -15.81 1.38
CA CYS A 329 -5.43 -14.86 1.43
C CYS A 329 -6.49 -15.07 0.32
N TRP A 330 -6.27 -16.00 -0.61
CA TRP A 330 -7.21 -16.36 -1.68
C TRP A 330 -7.02 -17.82 -2.08
N TYR A 331 -8.08 -18.43 -2.61
CA TYR A 331 -8.07 -19.80 -3.11
C TYR A 331 -6.91 -20.06 -4.09
N GLY A 332 -6.23 -21.19 -3.89
CA GLY A 332 -5.11 -21.61 -4.72
C GLY A 332 -3.79 -20.86 -4.48
N CYS A 333 -3.72 -19.89 -3.56
CA CYS A 333 -2.46 -19.17 -3.32
C CYS A 333 -1.41 -20.04 -2.57
N SER A 334 -0.49 -20.65 -3.32
CA SER A 334 0.58 -21.50 -2.76
C SER A 334 1.73 -20.75 -2.08
N MET A 335 1.84 -19.43 -2.30
CA MET A 335 2.79 -18.57 -1.58
C MET A 335 2.55 -18.60 -0.07
N ALA A 336 1.27 -18.73 0.33
CA ALA A 336 0.90 -19.02 1.72
C ALA A 336 1.53 -18.08 2.76
N CYS A 337 1.65 -16.78 2.42
CA CYS A 337 2.38 -15.80 3.22
C CYS A 337 1.63 -15.29 4.45
N ALA A 338 0.32 -15.55 4.56
CA ALA A 338 -0.45 -15.06 5.70
C ALA A 338 0.01 -15.77 6.98
N LYS A 339 0.22 -14.99 8.04
CA LYS A 339 0.59 -15.46 9.38
C LYS A 339 -0.39 -14.92 10.41
N ALA A 340 -0.46 -15.58 11.55
CA ALA A 340 -1.39 -15.24 12.61
C ALA A 340 -0.93 -15.83 13.94
N VAL A 341 -1.22 -15.10 15.00
CA VAL A 341 -0.99 -15.50 16.40
C VAL A 341 -2.35 -15.67 17.06
N ASP A 342 -2.75 -16.91 17.31
CA ASP A 342 -4.01 -17.24 17.97
C ASP A 342 -3.87 -17.17 19.50
N GLY A 343 -4.91 -16.67 20.18
CA GLY A 343 -4.98 -16.64 21.64
C GLY A 343 -4.04 -15.64 22.32
N PHE A 344 -3.58 -14.63 21.57
CA PHE A 344 -2.74 -13.55 22.08
C PHE A 344 -3.52 -12.72 23.11
N GLU A 345 -2.97 -12.57 24.31
CA GLU A 345 -3.63 -11.84 25.40
C GLU A 345 -3.17 -10.39 25.44
N LEU A 346 -4.08 -9.47 25.13
CA LEU A 346 -3.82 -8.03 25.08
C LEU A 346 -3.51 -7.48 26.47
N LYS A 347 -2.49 -6.64 26.59
CA LYS A 347 -1.99 -6.07 27.84
C LYS A 347 -2.40 -4.62 28.05
N THR A 348 -2.72 -3.90 26.97
CA THR A 348 -3.09 -2.48 27.00
C THR A 348 -4.44 -2.24 26.33
N GLY A 349 -4.86 -0.97 26.25
CA GLY A 349 -5.97 -0.53 25.40
C GLY A 349 -7.38 -0.95 25.84
N PRO A 350 -8.39 -0.65 25.00
CA PRO A 350 -9.81 -0.92 25.31
C PRO A 350 -10.13 -2.41 25.39
N ASP A 351 -9.30 -3.26 24.81
CA ASP A 351 -9.49 -4.72 24.76
C ASP A 351 -8.56 -5.47 25.73
N ARG A 352 -7.92 -4.76 26.67
CA ARG A 352 -7.05 -5.33 27.69
C ARG A 352 -7.64 -6.58 28.34
N GLY A 353 -6.84 -7.64 28.41
CA GLY A 353 -7.20 -8.93 29.00
C GLY A 353 -8.00 -9.86 28.08
N LYS A 354 -8.44 -9.40 26.91
CA LYS A 354 -9.03 -10.28 25.90
C LYS A 354 -7.97 -11.12 25.21
N ARG A 355 -8.36 -12.32 24.82
CA ARG A 355 -7.57 -13.20 23.95
C ARG A 355 -8.09 -13.10 22.54
N VAL A 356 -7.22 -12.76 21.61
CA VAL A 356 -7.56 -12.46 20.22
C VAL A 356 -6.68 -13.25 19.26
N THR A 357 -7.12 -13.34 18.00
CA THR A 357 -6.26 -13.74 16.89
C THR A 357 -5.74 -12.50 16.20
N VAL A 358 -4.41 -12.39 16.08
CA VAL A 358 -3.74 -11.27 15.40
C VAL A 358 -3.22 -11.74 14.05
N ASP A 359 -3.57 -11.06 12.96
CA ASP A 359 -3.01 -11.32 11.62
C ASP A 359 -1.64 -10.63 11.46
N GLY A 360 -0.66 -11.33 10.92
CA GLY A 360 0.70 -10.81 10.73
C GLY A 360 1.65 -11.07 11.91
N PRO A 361 2.72 -10.27 12.05
CA PRO A 361 2.97 -9.03 11.32
C PRO A 361 3.56 -9.32 9.94
N GLU A 362 3.30 -8.43 8.99
CA GLU A 362 4.09 -8.37 7.75
C GLU A 362 5.42 -7.63 8.03
N TYR A 363 6.44 -7.77 7.18
CA TYR A 363 7.76 -7.13 7.31
C TYR A 363 7.65 -5.64 7.66
N GLU A 364 6.88 -4.92 6.86
CA GLU A 364 6.70 -3.49 7.00
C GLU A 364 6.15 -3.11 8.37
N THR A 365 5.25 -3.92 8.93
CA THR A 365 4.75 -3.72 10.29
C THR A 365 5.82 -4.03 11.33
N ALA A 366 6.54 -5.15 11.18
CA ALA A 366 7.59 -5.55 12.10
C ALA A 366 8.76 -4.56 12.16
N ALA A 367 9.14 -3.97 11.02
CA ALA A 367 10.19 -2.97 10.93
C ALA A 367 9.73 -1.59 11.41
N SER A 368 8.50 -1.18 11.11
CA SER A 368 7.94 0.13 11.47
C SER A 368 7.55 0.22 12.94
N LEU A 369 6.80 -0.76 13.44
CA LEU A 369 6.39 -0.94 14.84
C LEU A 369 7.38 -1.86 15.55
N GLY A 370 8.64 -1.49 15.47
CA GLY A 370 9.75 -2.23 16.04
C GLY A 370 11.04 -1.40 15.95
N PRO A 371 12.05 -1.81 15.18
CA PRO A 371 13.35 -1.15 15.10
C PRO A 371 13.28 0.34 14.78
N ASN A 372 12.36 0.77 13.90
CA ASN A 372 12.28 2.18 13.52
C ASN A 372 11.86 3.09 14.69
N VAL A 373 11.13 2.56 15.68
CA VAL A 373 10.79 3.24 16.94
C VAL A 373 11.67 2.80 18.12
N GLY A 374 12.73 2.03 17.88
CA GLY A 374 13.69 1.58 18.89
C GLY A 374 13.22 0.39 19.74
N ILE A 375 12.25 -0.40 19.26
CA ILE A 375 11.69 -1.54 20.00
C ILE A 375 12.08 -2.86 19.31
N PHE A 376 12.69 -3.77 20.06
CA PHE A 376 13.09 -5.10 19.59
C PHE A 376 12.37 -6.17 20.44
N ASP A 377 11.04 -6.17 20.37
CA ASP A 377 10.17 -7.07 21.14
C ASP A 377 8.99 -7.54 20.28
N PRO A 378 8.95 -8.82 19.89
CA PRO A 378 7.94 -9.32 18.97
C PRO A 378 6.54 -9.30 19.61
N LEU A 379 6.41 -9.42 20.94
CA LEU A 379 5.11 -9.38 21.61
C LEU A 379 4.50 -7.98 21.57
N TRP A 380 5.35 -6.95 21.79
CA TRP A 380 4.92 -5.56 21.64
C TRP A 380 4.50 -5.27 20.19
N THR A 381 5.26 -5.74 19.20
CA THR A 381 4.93 -5.58 17.78
C THR A 381 3.60 -6.26 17.43
N ILE A 382 3.34 -7.47 17.93
CA ILE A 382 2.06 -8.18 17.73
C ILE A 382 0.89 -7.38 18.31
N GLU A 383 1.02 -6.85 19.53
CA GLU A 383 -0.03 -6.04 20.15
C GLU A 383 -0.25 -4.72 19.39
N ALA A 384 0.82 -4.04 18.98
CA ALA A 384 0.74 -2.81 18.20
C ALA A 384 0.10 -3.05 16.83
N ASN A 385 0.41 -4.17 16.18
CA ASN A 385 -0.22 -4.61 14.93
C ASN A 385 -1.74 -4.86 15.14
N TYR A 386 -2.13 -5.58 16.19
CA TYR A 386 -3.55 -5.77 16.51
C TYR A 386 -4.28 -4.42 16.63
N TYR A 387 -3.70 -3.47 17.37
CA TYR A 387 -4.33 -2.18 17.56
C TYR A 387 -4.34 -1.33 16.29
N ALA A 388 -3.33 -1.42 15.42
CA ALA A 388 -3.36 -0.80 14.11
C ALA A 388 -4.53 -1.34 13.26
N ASP A 389 -4.75 -2.65 13.25
CA ASP A 389 -5.87 -3.28 12.53
C ASP A 389 -7.23 -2.95 13.17
N HIS A 390 -7.32 -3.04 14.50
CA HIS A 390 -8.50 -2.72 15.28
C HIS A 390 -8.96 -1.27 15.02
N TYR A 391 -8.02 -0.33 15.01
CA TYR A 391 -8.26 1.09 14.75
C TYR A 391 -8.32 1.43 13.25
N ALA A 392 -7.92 0.50 12.37
CA ALA A 392 -7.73 0.68 10.94
C ALA A 392 -6.78 1.83 10.60
N ILE A 393 -5.51 1.70 10.98
CA ILE A 393 -4.45 2.68 10.71
C ILE A 393 -3.32 1.99 9.93
N ASP A 394 -2.77 2.68 8.92
CA ASP A 394 -1.57 2.26 8.20
C ASP A 394 -0.38 2.07 9.15
N THR A 395 0.10 0.83 9.32
CA THR A 395 1.23 0.49 10.19
C THR A 395 2.51 1.19 9.79
N ILE A 396 2.74 1.40 8.48
CA ILE A 396 3.95 2.05 7.98
C ILE A 396 3.96 3.51 8.39
N SER A 397 2.89 4.23 8.06
CA SER A 397 2.76 5.63 8.40
C SER A 397 2.69 5.85 9.91
N LEU A 398 2.04 4.95 10.65
CA LEU A 398 2.04 4.93 12.10
C LEU A 398 3.46 4.83 12.65
N GLY A 399 4.21 3.77 12.31
CA GLY A 399 5.56 3.56 12.84
C GLY A 399 6.56 4.64 12.42
N THR A 400 6.54 5.08 11.16
CA THR A 400 7.41 6.18 10.70
C THR A 400 7.03 7.51 11.35
N GLY A 401 5.73 7.77 11.57
CA GLY A 401 5.25 8.95 12.28
C GLY A 401 5.64 8.95 13.77
N LEU A 402 5.48 7.82 14.45
CA LEU A 402 5.93 7.65 15.84
C LEU A 402 7.43 7.83 15.97
N ALA A 403 8.22 7.28 15.04
CA ALA A 403 9.67 7.44 15.03
C ALA A 403 10.09 8.91 14.87
N PHE A 404 9.42 9.66 14.00
CA PHE A 404 9.61 11.10 13.86
C PHE A 404 9.28 11.87 15.15
N VAL A 405 8.19 11.48 15.84
CA VAL A 405 7.83 12.05 17.14
C VAL A 405 8.90 11.75 18.19
N CYS A 406 9.43 10.51 18.23
CA CYS A 406 10.51 10.15 19.15
C CYS A 406 11.74 11.04 18.96
N GLU A 407 12.15 11.22 17.70
CA GLU A 407 13.31 12.06 17.41
C GLU A 407 13.05 13.54 17.75
N CYS A 408 11.85 14.05 17.47
CA CYS A 408 11.49 15.42 17.87
C CYS A 408 11.54 15.60 19.39
N TYR A 409 11.15 14.58 20.17
CA TYR A 409 11.21 14.61 21.63
C TYR A 409 12.66 14.59 22.13
N GLU A 410 13.50 13.69 21.63
CA GLU A 410 14.91 13.60 22.01
C GLU A 410 15.73 14.85 21.62
N LEU A 411 15.34 15.54 20.55
CA LEU A 411 15.93 16.81 20.14
C LEU A 411 15.37 18.03 20.91
N GLY A 412 14.39 17.83 21.80
CA GLY A 412 13.75 18.90 22.56
C GLY A 412 12.84 19.82 21.73
N LEU A 413 12.46 19.41 20.52
CA LEU A 413 11.49 20.13 19.68
C LEU A 413 10.07 20.02 20.23
N ILE A 414 9.79 18.94 20.94
CA ILE A 414 8.61 18.73 21.78
C ILE A 414 9.06 18.22 23.15
N ASN A 415 8.18 18.24 24.15
CA ASN A 415 8.52 17.86 25.52
C ASN A 415 7.29 17.25 26.22
N LYS A 416 7.48 16.82 27.48
CA LYS A 416 6.45 16.16 28.29
C LYS A 416 5.16 16.98 28.50
N GLU A 417 5.26 18.31 28.47
CA GLU A 417 4.08 19.18 28.57
C GLU A 417 3.28 19.15 27.25
N HIS A 418 3.96 19.29 26.10
CA HIS A 418 3.33 19.23 24.78
C HIS A 418 2.66 17.87 24.50
N THR A 419 3.19 16.78 25.06
CA THR A 419 2.72 15.40 24.84
C THR A 419 1.68 14.93 25.85
N ASN A 420 1.14 15.83 26.68
CA ASN A 420 0.20 15.50 27.77
C ASN A 420 0.73 14.39 28.69
N GLY A 421 2.00 14.50 29.09
CA GLY A 421 2.63 13.66 30.10
C GLY A 421 3.40 12.44 29.58
N LEU A 422 3.42 12.18 28.27
CA LEU A 422 4.13 11.03 27.69
C LEU A 422 5.62 11.32 27.48
N GLU A 423 6.50 10.36 27.78
CA GLU A 423 7.95 10.45 27.56
C GLU A 423 8.34 9.66 26.31
N LEU A 424 8.19 10.30 25.16
CA LEU A 424 8.27 9.67 23.84
C LEU A 424 9.72 9.55 23.35
N ASN A 425 10.60 8.88 24.09
CA ASN A 425 11.95 8.53 23.59
C ASN A 425 11.89 7.29 22.67
N PHE A 426 12.94 7.01 21.89
CA PHE A 426 13.04 5.72 21.21
C PHE A 426 13.04 4.57 22.24
N GLY A 427 12.27 3.52 21.96
CA GLY A 427 12.13 2.35 22.84
C GLY A 427 11.14 2.51 24.00
N ALA A 428 10.44 3.65 24.11
CA ALA A 428 9.45 3.91 25.17
C ALA A 428 8.14 3.12 24.95
N LYS A 429 8.18 1.79 25.14
CA LYS A 429 7.10 0.84 24.82
C LYS A 429 5.72 1.26 25.34
N ASP A 430 5.64 1.63 26.61
CA ASP A 430 4.37 1.93 27.28
C ASP A 430 3.77 3.25 26.78
N ASP A 431 4.57 4.31 26.71
CA ASP A 431 4.11 5.63 26.25
C ASP A 431 3.78 5.65 24.76
N LEU A 432 4.50 4.89 23.93
CA LEU A 432 4.19 4.75 22.52
C LEU A 432 2.90 3.96 22.30
N MET A 433 2.65 2.90 23.06
CA MET A 433 1.39 2.15 23.00
C MET A 433 0.22 3.02 23.48
N GLU A 434 0.41 3.79 24.54
CA GLU A 434 -0.57 4.76 25.01
C GLU A 434 -0.87 5.83 23.95
N LEU A 435 0.14 6.36 23.26
CA LEU A 435 -0.07 7.28 22.14
C LEU A 435 -0.88 6.64 21.00
N ILE A 436 -0.65 5.36 20.68
CA ILE A 436 -1.46 4.60 19.70
C ILE A 436 -2.93 4.54 20.14
N HIS A 437 -3.21 4.34 21.43
CA HIS A 437 -4.58 4.35 21.95
C HIS A 437 -5.22 5.75 21.91
N ARG A 438 -4.48 6.80 22.31
CA ARG A 438 -4.98 8.19 22.25
C ARG A 438 -5.24 8.65 20.81
N MET A 439 -4.50 8.13 19.84
CA MET A 439 -4.78 8.38 18.43
C MET A 439 -6.11 7.81 17.94
N MET A 440 -6.68 6.82 18.64
CA MET A 440 -7.99 6.24 18.29
C MET A 440 -9.18 7.01 18.86
N ASP A 441 -9.05 7.66 20.02
CA ASP A 441 -10.18 8.39 20.59
C ASP A 441 -10.34 9.80 19.99
N GLY A 442 -9.26 10.35 19.42
CA GLY A 442 -9.21 11.66 18.80
C GLY A 442 -9.44 12.83 19.76
N LYS A 443 -9.41 12.60 21.08
CA LYS A 443 -9.69 13.60 22.12
C LYS A 443 -8.43 14.33 22.57
N ASP A 444 -7.30 13.64 22.55
CA ASP A 444 -6.00 14.25 22.81
C ASP A 444 -5.54 15.03 21.57
N GLU A 445 -5.40 16.35 21.68
CA GLU A 445 -5.01 17.21 20.55
C GLU A 445 -3.62 16.90 19.99
N PHE A 446 -2.67 16.49 20.84
CA PHE A 446 -1.34 16.09 20.40
C PHE A 446 -1.43 14.79 19.61
N ALA A 447 -2.12 13.77 20.13
CA ALA A 447 -2.32 12.51 19.42
C ALA A 447 -3.07 12.71 18.09
N ALA A 448 -4.12 13.53 18.08
CA ALA A 448 -4.86 13.88 16.86
C ALA A 448 -4.00 14.65 15.84
N ALA A 449 -2.99 15.41 16.29
CA ALA A 449 -2.02 16.04 15.39
C ALA A 449 -1.06 15.01 14.78
N VAL A 450 -0.61 14.02 15.57
CA VAL A 450 0.25 12.93 15.08
C VAL A 450 -0.45 12.14 13.97
N GLY A 451 -1.72 11.77 14.17
CA GLY A 451 -2.53 11.03 13.19
C GLY A 451 -2.78 11.75 11.85
N LYS A 452 -2.32 12.99 11.67
CA LYS A 452 -2.44 13.75 10.40
C LYS A 452 -1.22 13.61 9.48
N GLY A 453 -0.20 12.86 9.89
CA GLY A 453 1.00 12.61 9.09
C GLY A 453 2.13 13.62 9.32
N ILE A 454 3.36 13.21 8.99
CA ILE A 454 4.60 13.97 9.21
C ILE A 454 4.52 15.38 8.60
N ARG A 455 4.02 15.49 7.37
CA ARG A 455 3.84 16.78 6.68
C ARG A 455 3.04 17.79 7.52
N ARG A 456 2.00 17.32 8.23
CA ARG A 456 1.17 18.16 9.11
C ARG A 456 1.76 18.32 10.49
N MET A 457 2.41 17.29 11.06
CA MET A 457 3.15 17.42 12.31
C MET A 457 4.21 18.53 12.24
N LYS A 458 5.02 18.56 11.16
CA LYS A 458 6.01 19.62 10.92
C LYS A 458 5.40 21.03 11.00
N GLN A 459 4.16 21.21 10.52
CA GLN A 459 3.46 22.49 10.58
C GLN A 459 2.94 22.77 11.99
N ILE A 460 2.20 21.81 12.55
CA ILE A 460 1.52 21.96 13.84
C ILE A 460 2.53 22.17 14.96
N PHE A 461 3.62 21.40 15.01
CA PHE A 461 4.62 21.51 16.06
C PHE A 461 5.36 22.84 15.99
N SER A 462 5.63 23.36 14.80
CA SER A 462 6.27 24.67 14.64
C SER A 462 5.35 25.81 15.09
N GLU A 463 4.10 25.79 14.63
CA GLU A 463 3.11 26.83 14.95
C GLU A 463 2.66 26.81 16.42
N ARG A 464 2.50 25.63 17.02
CA ARG A 464 1.96 25.48 18.39
C ARG A 464 3.03 25.39 19.47
N TYR A 465 4.14 24.72 19.19
CA TYR A 465 5.17 24.39 20.19
C TYR A 465 6.49 25.11 19.95
N GLY A 466 6.59 25.93 18.90
CA GLY A 466 7.82 26.64 18.56
C GLY A 466 8.94 25.73 18.05
N ALA A 467 8.61 24.50 17.64
CA ALA A 467 9.58 23.56 17.09
C ALA A 467 10.25 24.10 15.83
N ASP A 468 11.57 23.94 15.73
CA ASP A 468 12.34 24.39 14.56
C ASP A 468 11.95 23.59 13.31
N ARG A 469 11.22 24.27 12.42
CA ARG A 469 10.77 23.69 11.15
C ARG A 469 11.93 23.22 10.28
N SER A 470 13.06 23.93 10.29
CA SER A 470 14.22 23.60 9.47
C SER A 470 14.83 22.26 9.88
N VAL A 471 14.85 21.95 11.18
CA VAL A 471 15.30 20.65 11.69
C VAL A 471 14.31 19.55 11.31
N MET A 472 13.02 19.79 11.53
CA MET A 472 11.97 18.80 11.23
C MET A 472 11.91 18.43 9.74
N GLU A 473 12.19 19.35 8.82
CA GLU A 473 12.26 19.05 7.39
C GLU A 473 13.42 18.12 7.01
N ARG A 474 14.53 18.16 7.75
CA ARG A 474 15.71 17.31 7.49
C ARG A 474 15.47 15.86 7.93
N ILE A 475 14.75 15.66 9.03
CA ILE A 475 14.56 14.35 9.68
C ILE A 475 13.24 13.66 9.35
N GLY A 476 12.23 14.41 8.88
CA GLY A 476 10.91 13.87 8.58
C GLY A 476 10.91 13.03 7.30
N MET A 477 10.94 11.70 7.47
CA MET A 477 10.94 10.70 6.39
C MET A 477 9.58 10.61 5.70
N GLU A 478 9.27 11.64 4.91
CA GLU A 478 8.04 11.82 4.16
C GLU A 478 8.35 12.49 2.81
N GLY A 479 7.53 12.18 1.79
CA GLY A 479 7.56 12.82 0.49
C GLY A 479 6.15 12.92 -0.09
N GLN A 480 5.82 14.01 -0.76
CA GLN A 480 4.46 14.26 -1.27
C GLN A 480 3.34 14.13 -0.21
N GLY A 481 3.66 14.22 1.07
CA GLY A 481 2.71 14.04 2.18
C GLY A 481 2.53 12.61 2.70
N LEU A 482 3.23 11.62 2.15
CA LEU A 482 3.18 10.24 2.60
C LEU A 482 4.52 9.83 3.24
N GLU A 483 4.45 9.08 4.35
CA GLU A 483 5.62 8.55 5.05
C GLU A 483 6.38 7.49 4.22
N VAL A 484 7.69 7.39 4.40
CA VAL A 484 8.53 6.40 3.70
C VAL A 484 8.32 5.01 4.32
N SER A 485 8.28 3.97 3.47
CA SER A 485 8.21 2.55 3.91
C SER A 485 9.56 2.01 4.39
N GLN A 486 9.60 0.82 4.97
CA GLN A 486 10.68 0.38 5.84
C GLN A 486 11.93 -0.15 5.10
N TYR A 487 12.48 0.62 4.16
CA TYR A 487 13.81 0.35 3.59
C TYR A 487 14.64 1.63 3.65
N ARG A 488 15.75 1.62 4.37
CA ARG A 488 16.63 2.78 4.50
C ARG A 488 17.34 3.05 3.18
N CYS A 489 16.89 4.08 2.46
CA CYS A 489 17.32 4.36 1.10
C CYS A 489 18.62 5.17 0.98
N GLN A 490 19.22 5.60 2.09
CA GLN A 490 20.40 6.48 2.12
C GLN A 490 21.58 6.03 1.24
N GLU A 491 21.65 4.74 0.94
CA GLU A 491 22.76 4.10 0.23
C GLU A 491 22.40 3.68 -1.20
N SER A 492 21.16 3.95 -1.63
CA SER A 492 20.69 3.61 -2.98
C SER A 492 20.07 4.82 -3.66
N VAL A 493 20.83 5.38 -4.59
CA VAL A 493 20.37 6.45 -5.48
C VAL A 493 19.16 5.98 -6.29
N ALA A 494 19.12 4.72 -6.76
CA ALA A 494 17.94 4.19 -7.43
C ALA A 494 16.71 4.20 -6.51
N GLN A 495 16.86 3.78 -5.25
CA GLN A 495 15.75 3.76 -4.30
C GLN A 495 15.32 5.16 -3.87
N TRP A 496 16.17 6.19 -3.95
CA TRP A 496 15.72 7.59 -3.85
C TRP A 496 14.64 7.87 -4.90
N GLY A 497 14.91 7.54 -6.16
CA GLY A 497 13.92 7.67 -7.22
C GLY A 497 12.71 6.76 -7.00
N GLY A 498 12.95 5.54 -6.50
CA GLY A 498 11.93 4.56 -6.16
C GLY A 498 10.98 4.98 -5.03
N TYR A 499 11.34 6.01 -4.26
CA TYR A 499 10.49 6.62 -3.25
C TYR A 499 9.95 7.98 -3.69
N PHE A 500 10.83 8.91 -4.04
CA PHE A 500 10.49 10.32 -4.15
C PHE A 500 10.11 10.75 -5.58
N LEU A 501 10.17 9.86 -6.58
CA LEU A 501 9.63 10.07 -7.94
C LEU A 501 8.36 9.27 -8.25
N THR A 502 7.84 8.53 -7.27
CA THR A 502 6.60 7.74 -7.38
C THR A 502 5.38 8.62 -7.65
N LEU A 503 4.29 8.00 -8.11
CA LEU A 503 3.07 8.74 -8.43
C LEU A 503 2.29 9.17 -7.19
N LYS A 504 2.32 8.34 -6.15
CA LYS A 504 1.42 8.44 -4.99
C LYS A 504 2.15 8.68 -3.66
N GLY A 505 3.44 8.97 -3.69
CA GLY A 505 4.30 9.15 -2.51
C GLY A 505 5.11 7.90 -2.15
N PRO A 506 6.13 8.03 -1.28
CA PRO A 506 7.17 7.05 -1.07
C PRO A 506 6.64 5.71 -0.55
N GLN A 507 6.67 4.70 -1.42
CA GLN A 507 6.44 3.31 -1.05
C GLN A 507 7.24 2.35 -1.94
N HIS A 508 7.77 1.29 -1.35
CA HIS A 508 8.51 0.23 -2.05
C HIS A 508 7.60 -0.58 -3.00
N ASP A 509 6.29 -0.41 -2.84
CA ASP A 509 5.27 -1.10 -3.59
C ASP A 509 5.33 -0.79 -5.10
N GLU A 510 5.69 0.43 -5.50
CA GLU A 510 5.87 0.83 -6.90
C GLU A 510 7.27 0.49 -7.41
N ALA A 511 8.29 0.69 -6.58
CA ALA A 511 9.68 0.40 -6.93
C ALA A 511 10.45 -0.15 -5.73
N TRP A 512 10.83 -1.42 -5.83
CA TRP A 512 11.76 -2.06 -4.89
C TRP A 512 13.03 -2.40 -5.66
N VAL A 513 13.94 -1.44 -5.73
CA VAL A 513 15.18 -1.52 -6.55
C VAL A 513 16.45 -1.45 -5.69
N ILE A 514 16.29 -1.34 -4.37
CA ILE A 514 17.39 -1.17 -3.41
C ILE A 514 18.43 -2.29 -3.51
N PHE A 515 18.01 -3.56 -3.59
CA PHE A 515 18.93 -4.70 -3.74
C PHE A 515 19.71 -4.66 -5.05
N MET A 516 19.07 -4.21 -6.14
CA MET A 516 19.74 -4.15 -7.45
C MET A 516 20.86 -3.12 -7.45
N ASP A 517 20.59 -1.95 -6.86
CA ASP A 517 21.52 -0.83 -6.85
C ASP A 517 22.62 -1.02 -5.78
N MET A 518 22.21 -1.21 -4.52
CA MET A 518 23.13 -1.18 -3.37
C MET A 518 23.82 -2.52 -3.13
N VAL A 519 23.06 -3.63 -3.13
CA VAL A 519 23.58 -4.95 -2.77
C VAL A 519 24.28 -5.62 -3.96
N ASN A 520 23.60 -5.67 -5.11
CA ASN A 520 24.08 -6.39 -6.29
C ASN A 520 24.88 -5.51 -7.26
N LYS A 521 24.90 -4.18 -7.06
CA LYS A 521 25.64 -3.20 -7.88
C LYS A 521 25.35 -3.30 -9.38
N GLN A 522 24.09 -3.54 -9.75
CA GLN A 522 23.64 -3.83 -11.12
C GLN A 522 23.27 -2.59 -11.94
N LEU A 523 23.22 -1.41 -11.32
CA LEU A 523 22.75 -0.17 -11.95
C LEU A 523 23.85 0.91 -11.93
N PRO A 524 24.99 0.75 -12.62
CA PRO A 524 26.15 1.62 -12.43
C PRO A 524 25.94 3.08 -12.87
N THR A 525 25.09 3.33 -13.87
CA THR A 525 24.86 4.69 -14.41
C THR A 525 23.50 5.29 -14.01
N PHE A 526 23.32 6.60 -14.19
CA PHE A 526 22.01 7.23 -14.02
C PHE A 526 20.99 6.74 -15.05
N GLU A 527 21.45 6.41 -16.26
CA GLU A 527 20.64 5.82 -17.32
C GLU A 527 20.13 4.41 -16.94
N ASP A 528 20.99 3.56 -16.37
CA ASP A 528 20.59 2.23 -15.89
C ASP A 528 19.56 2.35 -14.75
N LYS A 529 19.79 3.28 -13.81
CA LYS A 529 18.84 3.60 -12.73
C LYS A 529 17.53 4.12 -13.29
N ALA A 530 17.56 5.00 -14.30
CA ALA A 530 16.37 5.53 -14.95
C ALA A 530 15.58 4.45 -15.71
N GLU A 531 16.26 3.49 -16.35
CA GLU A 531 15.62 2.33 -16.97
C GLU A 531 14.95 1.43 -15.92
N ALA A 532 15.63 1.14 -14.81
CA ALA A 532 15.04 0.37 -13.71
C ALA A 532 13.81 1.10 -13.12
N LEU A 533 13.93 2.41 -12.91
CA LEU A 533 12.85 3.29 -12.45
C LEU A 533 11.79 3.58 -13.51
N PHE A 534 11.92 3.08 -14.74
CA PHE A 534 10.86 3.02 -15.73
C PHE A 534 10.22 1.63 -15.75
N TYR A 535 11.03 0.57 -15.89
CA TYR A 535 10.53 -0.79 -16.08
C TYR A 535 9.82 -1.31 -14.84
N PHE A 536 10.45 -1.29 -13.65
CA PHE A 536 9.89 -1.92 -12.47
C PHE A 536 8.59 -1.25 -11.98
N PRO A 537 8.48 0.09 -11.98
CA PRO A 537 7.20 0.74 -11.71
C PRO A 537 6.10 0.37 -12.69
N ASN A 538 6.38 0.32 -14.01
CA ASN A 538 5.38 -0.08 -14.99
C ASN A 538 5.00 -1.56 -14.86
N PHE A 539 5.98 -2.44 -14.65
CA PHE A 539 5.73 -3.87 -14.46
C PHE A 539 4.92 -4.12 -13.17
N ARG A 540 5.30 -3.50 -12.04
CA ARG A 540 4.57 -3.61 -10.77
C ARG A 540 3.17 -2.98 -10.85
N LEU A 541 3.01 -1.90 -11.61
CA LEU A 541 1.70 -1.33 -11.92
C LEU A 541 0.84 -2.29 -12.75
N TRP A 542 1.41 -3.15 -13.59
CA TRP A 542 0.61 -4.10 -14.39
C TRP A 542 -0.19 -5.07 -13.51
N PHE A 543 0.39 -5.50 -12.39
CA PHE A 543 -0.32 -6.29 -11.36
C PHE A 543 -1.56 -5.55 -10.84
N SER A 544 -1.49 -4.21 -10.79
CA SER A 544 -2.60 -3.36 -10.37
C SER A 544 -3.72 -3.20 -11.38
N LEU A 545 -3.41 -3.36 -12.66
CA LEU A 545 -4.41 -3.34 -13.72
C LEU A 545 -5.13 -4.68 -13.82
N THR A 546 -4.43 -5.78 -13.51
CA THR A 546 -4.91 -7.14 -13.76
C THR A 546 -5.46 -7.85 -12.53
N GLY A 547 -5.17 -7.36 -11.32
CA GLY A 547 -5.75 -7.92 -10.09
C GLY A 547 -4.96 -9.01 -9.44
N VAL A 548 -3.64 -8.93 -9.54
CA VAL A 548 -2.75 -10.02 -9.13
C VAL A 548 -1.75 -9.55 -8.08
N CYS A 549 -1.26 -10.50 -7.28
CA CYS A 549 -0.25 -10.28 -6.26
C CYS A 549 1.13 -10.31 -6.90
N LYS A 550 2.02 -9.43 -6.43
CA LYS A 550 3.42 -9.35 -6.89
C LYS A 550 4.33 -10.40 -6.28
N LEU A 551 4.05 -10.89 -5.07
CA LEU A 551 4.97 -11.83 -4.39
C LEU A 551 5.30 -13.11 -5.17
N PRO A 552 4.33 -13.77 -5.86
CA PRO A 552 4.65 -14.95 -6.69
C PRO A 552 5.62 -14.66 -7.86
N TRP A 553 5.90 -13.39 -8.21
CA TRP A 553 6.83 -13.05 -9.27
C TRP A 553 8.30 -13.17 -8.84
N ASN A 554 8.68 -12.62 -7.69
CA ASN A 554 10.09 -12.44 -7.35
C ASN A 554 10.48 -12.89 -5.93
N ASP A 555 9.53 -13.26 -5.08
CA ASP A 555 9.83 -13.77 -3.74
C ASP A 555 10.21 -15.26 -3.76
N VAL A 556 9.78 -15.99 -4.79
CA VAL A 556 10.34 -17.31 -5.10
C VAL A 556 10.64 -17.33 -6.59
N GLU A 557 11.89 -17.58 -6.95
CA GLU A 557 12.38 -17.58 -8.33
C GLU A 557 12.82 -18.99 -8.77
N PRO A 558 12.92 -19.24 -10.09
CA PRO A 558 13.60 -20.43 -10.61
C PRO A 558 15.03 -20.51 -10.07
N ALA A 559 15.43 -21.68 -9.57
CA ALA A 559 16.72 -21.87 -8.89
C ALA A 559 17.93 -21.51 -9.75
N ASP A 560 17.80 -21.56 -11.08
CA ASP A 560 18.85 -21.20 -12.03
C ASP A 560 18.64 -19.84 -12.72
N ASN A 561 17.68 -19.02 -12.26
CA ASN A 561 17.42 -17.67 -12.81
C ASN A 561 18.69 -16.82 -12.87
N ARG A 562 19.45 -16.78 -11.77
CA ARG A 562 20.71 -16.02 -11.65
C ARG A 562 21.90 -16.67 -12.38
N ILE A 563 21.74 -17.91 -12.86
CA ILE A 563 22.73 -18.61 -13.68
C ILE A 563 22.47 -18.31 -15.17
N ARG A 564 21.19 -18.36 -15.58
CA ARG A 564 20.76 -18.11 -16.97
C ARG A 564 20.77 -16.64 -17.36
N HIS A 565 20.49 -15.75 -16.42
CA HIS A 565 20.35 -14.31 -16.65
C HIS A 565 21.31 -13.52 -15.77
N LYS A 566 21.64 -12.29 -16.18
CA LYS A 566 22.53 -11.38 -15.45
C LYS A 566 21.94 -9.97 -15.39
N GLY A 567 22.40 -9.19 -14.41
CA GLY A 567 22.01 -7.78 -14.24
C GLY A 567 20.50 -7.60 -14.15
N ILE A 568 19.99 -6.56 -14.80
CA ILE A 568 18.55 -6.23 -14.81
C ILE A 568 17.68 -7.38 -15.35
N GLU A 569 18.15 -8.17 -16.32
CA GLU A 569 17.36 -9.28 -16.87
C GLU A 569 17.13 -10.39 -15.85
N ALA A 570 18.09 -10.66 -14.96
CA ALA A 570 17.86 -11.61 -13.86
C ALA A 570 16.79 -11.09 -12.89
N ALA A 571 16.85 -9.81 -12.54
CA ALA A 571 15.89 -9.17 -11.64
C ALA A 571 14.47 -9.09 -12.24
N LYS A 572 14.30 -9.20 -13.56
CA LYS A 572 12.99 -9.29 -14.21
C LYS A 572 12.33 -10.65 -14.01
N VAL A 573 13.09 -11.71 -13.68
CA VAL A 573 12.63 -13.10 -13.61
C VAL A 573 11.88 -13.51 -14.89
N PRO A 574 12.57 -13.62 -16.05
CA PRO A 574 11.94 -13.69 -17.37
C PRO A 574 10.94 -14.83 -17.54
N GLU A 575 11.16 -15.96 -16.87
CA GLU A 575 10.24 -17.09 -16.85
C GLU A 575 8.90 -16.74 -16.20
N HIS A 576 8.90 -15.94 -15.15
CA HIS A 576 7.69 -15.52 -14.46
C HIS A 576 6.94 -14.45 -15.25
N VAL A 577 7.65 -13.52 -15.88
CA VAL A 577 7.06 -12.60 -16.86
C VAL A 577 6.31 -13.38 -17.95
N GLN A 578 6.92 -14.45 -18.47
CA GLN A 578 6.24 -15.31 -19.45
C GLN A 578 5.02 -16.03 -18.86
N ASN A 579 5.11 -16.56 -17.63
CA ASN A 579 3.96 -17.16 -16.97
C ASN A 579 2.77 -16.18 -16.86
N TYR A 580 3.01 -14.90 -16.55
CA TYR A 580 1.94 -13.89 -16.50
C TYR A 580 1.34 -13.58 -17.87
N LEU A 581 2.15 -13.54 -18.94
CA LEU A 581 1.66 -13.41 -20.31
C LEU A 581 0.76 -14.60 -20.69
N ASP A 582 1.18 -15.81 -20.36
CA ASP A 582 0.42 -17.05 -20.63
C ASP A 582 -0.90 -17.07 -19.85
N VAL A 583 -0.89 -16.67 -18.58
CA VAL A 583 -2.10 -16.57 -17.75
C VAL A 583 -3.04 -15.51 -18.29
N TYR A 584 -2.52 -14.33 -18.66
CA TYR A 584 -3.34 -13.27 -19.25
C TYR A 584 -3.99 -13.73 -20.55
N ALA A 585 -3.23 -14.37 -21.44
CA ALA A 585 -3.74 -14.93 -22.69
C ALA A 585 -4.79 -16.03 -22.44
N ALA A 586 -4.53 -16.91 -21.48
CA ALA A 586 -5.42 -18.02 -21.14
C ALA A 586 -6.76 -17.54 -20.54
N VAL A 587 -6.77 -16.47 -19.74
CA VAL A 587 -8.01 -15.90 -19.21
C VAL A 587 -8.73 -15.08 -20.26
N THR A 588 -8.05 -14.11 -20.87
CA THR A 588 -8.70 -13.08 -21.72
C THR A 588 -8.89 -13.53 -23.17
N GLY A 589 -8.16 -14.54 -23.63
CA GLY A 589 -8.06 -14.93 -25.03
C GLY A 589 -7.30 -13.93 -25.90
N LYS A 590 -6.60 -12.96 -25.30
CA LYS A 590 -5.83 -11.92 -26.00
C LYS A 590 -4.35 -12.03 -25.57
N PRO A 591 -3.47 -12.59 -26.41
CA PRO A 591 -2.04 -12.64 -26.09
C PRO A 591 -1.47 -11.22 -26.02
N LEU A 592 -0.40 -11.05 -25.24
CA LEU A 592 0.40 -9.83 -25.16
C LEU A 592 1.87 -10.16 -25.42
N SER A 593 2.60 -9.22 -26.00
CA SER A 593 4.06 -9.18 -25.92
C SER A 593 4.51 -8.58 -24.57
N LYS A 594 5.82 -8.71 -24.25
CA LYS A 594 6.40 -8.06 -23.06
C LYS A 594 6.29 -6.53 -23.15
N GLU A 595 6.45 -5.99 -24.34
CA GLU A 595 6.34 -4.56 -24.63
C GLU A 595 4.90 -4.09 -24.49
N GLU A 596 3.93 -4.86 -24.98
CA GLU A 596 2.50 -4.54 -24.82
C GLU A 596 2.05 -4.58 -23.36
N MET A 597 2.57 -5.52 -22.55
CA MET A 597 2.35 -5.56 -21.10
C MET A 597 2.82 -4.26 -20.43
N ILE A 598 4.05 -3.82 -20.74
CA ILE A 598 4.59 -2.55 -20.21
C ILE A 598 3.80 -1.35 -20.74
N LEU A 599 3.37 -1.37 -22.01
CA LEU A 599 2.58 -0.30 -22.62
C LEU A 599 1.22 -0.12 -21.92
N GLN A 600 0.54 -1.20 -21.53
CA GLN A 600 -0.71 -1.11 -20.75
C GLN A 600 -0.50 -0.30 -19.47
N SER A 601 0.59 -0.57 -18.75
CA SER A 601 0.93 0.17 -17.54
C SER A 601 1.42 1.58 -17.81
N GLU A 602 2.24 1.80 -18.84
CA GLU A 602 2.82 3.10 -19.17
C GLU A 602 1.71 4.12 -19.48
N ARG A 603 0.63 3.68 -20.16
CA ARG A 603 -0.58 4.48 -20.38
C ARG A 603 -1.18 4.98 -19.07
N VAL A 604 -1.48 4.05 -18.16
CA VAL A 604 -2.13 4.38 -16.89
C VAL A 604 -1.21 5.17 -15.96
N TYR A 605 0.10 4.87 -15.97
CA TYR A 605 1.12 5.61 -15.21
C TYR A 605 1.13 7.10 -15.61
N ASN A 606 1.14 7.37 -16.92
CA ASN A 606 1.14 8.75 -17.41
C ASN A 606 -0.23 9.43 -17.22
N TYR A 607 -1.33 8.69 -17.36
CA TYR A 607 -2.65 9.22 -17.06
C TYR A 607 -2.77 9.68 -15.60
N GLU A 608 -2.30 8.87 -14.65
CA GLU A 608 -2.28 9.26 -13.24
C GLU A 608 -1.32 10.42 -12.97
N ARG A 609 -0.18 10.49 -13.66
CA ARG A 609 0.72 11.65 -13.57
C ARG A 609 0.00 12.93 -13.99
N VAL A 610 -0.75 12.91 -15.10
CA VAL A 610 -1.56 14.05 -15.54
C VAL A 610 -2.73 14.31 -14.59
N PHE A 611 -3.32 13.27 -13.99
CA PHE A 611 -4.36 13.44 -12.98
C PHE A 611 -3.81 14.15 -11.73
N ASN A 612 -2.63 13.77 -11.26
CA ASN A 612 -1.98 14.50 -10.16
C ASN A 612 -1.69 15.96 -10.54
N LEU A 613 -1.33 16.22 -11.80
CA LEU A 613 -1.20 17.59 -12.33
C LEU A 613 -2.54 18.35 -12.33
N ARG A 614 -3.64 17.70 -12.74
CA ARG A 614 -5.00 18.26 -12.68
C ARG A 614 -5.39 18.65 -11.25
N MET A 615 -4.91 17.92 -10.24
CA MET A 615 -5.12 18.21 -8.81
C MET A 615 -4.08 19.19 -8.22
N GLY A 616 -3.26 19.83 -9.05
CA GLY A 616 -2.26 20.82 -8.62
C GLY A 616 -0.99 20.23 -8.03
N LYS A 617 -0.73 18.94 -8.25
CA LYS A 617 0.53 18.25 -7.91
C LYS A 617 1.29 17.87 -9.19
N GLY A 618 2.17 16.87 -9.15
CA GLY A 618 2.73 16.29 -10.37
C GLY A 618 3.77 17.13 -11.11
N THR A 619 4.38 18.13 -10.48
CA THR A 619 5.54 18.88 -11.05
C THR A 619 6.84 18.52 -10.32
N ARG A 620 7.98 19.02 -10.81
CA ARG A 620 9.29 18.84 -10.15
C ARG A 620 9.30 19.37 -8.72
N ALA A 621 8.53 20.42 -8.43
CA ALA A 621 8.39 20.96 -7.07
C ALA A 621 7.78 19.96 -6.07
N ASN A 622 7.11 18.90 -6.54
CA ASN A 622 6.57 17.83 -5.72
C ASN A 622 7.50 16.61 -5.58
N HIS A 623 8.70 16.66 -6.17
CA HIS A 623 9.70 15.60 -6.05
C HIS A 623 10.78 16.02 -5.04
N ASN A 624 10.35 16.22 -3.80
CA ASN A 624 11.21 16.57 -2.67
C ASN A 624 11.79 15.31 -2.01
N ILE A 625 13.03 15.42 -1.53
CA ILE A 625 13.73 14.36 -0.79
C ILE A 625 14.32 14.95 0.51
N PRO A 626 14.02 14.36 1.69
CA PRO A 626 14.57 14.84 2.96
C PRO A 626 16.06 14.49 3.09
N ASP A 627 16.80 15.27 3.88
CA ASP A 627 18.24 15.07 4.12
C ASP A 627 18.53 13.67 4.63
N ARG A 628 17.70 13.18 5.57
CA ARG A 628 17.74 11.82 6.12
C ARG A 628 17.74 10.72 5.04
N ALA A 629 17.03 10.93 3.94
CA ALA A 629 17.00 9.99 2.84
C ALA A 629 18.26 10.05 1.96
N LEU A 630 18.95 11.20 1.94
CA LEU A 630 20.19 11.41 1.20
C LEU A 630 21.42 11.03 2.00
N GLY A 631 21.47 11.25 3.31
CA GLY A 631 22.71 11.18 4.09
C GLY A 631 22.48 11.30 5.59
N PRO A 632 23.56 11.24 6.39
CA PRO A 632 23.46 11.46 7.82
C PRO A 632 23.05 12.90 8.10
N VAL A 633 22.20 13.14 9.10
CA VAL A 633 21.73 14.49 9.47
C VAL A 633 22.55 15.08 10.62
N PHE A 634 22.90 14.23 11.60
CA PHE A 634 23.63 14.56 12.81
C PHE A 634 24.89 13.69 12.98
N GLU A 635 25.75 14.09 13.94
CA GLU A 635 27.07 13.48 14.13
C GLU A 635 27.01 12.02 14.59
N ASP A 636 26.00 11.65 15.38
CA ASP A 636 25.85 10.28 15.88
C ASP A 636 25.66 9.26 14.75
N GLU A 637 24.94 9.64 13.70
CA GLU A 637 24.78 8.80 12.50
C GLU A 637 26.07 8.68 11.71
N TRP A 638 26.81 9.77 11.56
CA TRP A 638 28.11 9.74 10.89
C TRP A 638 29.06 8.81 11.64
N ASN A 639 29.12 8.99 12.96
CA ASN A 639 29.99 8.25 13.86
C ASN A 639 29.60 6.78 14.01
N ALA A 640 28.39 6.39 13.60
CA ALA A 640 28.01 4.98 13.52
C ALA A 640 28.78 4.22 12.41
N ARG A 641 29.17 4.91 11.32
CA ARG A 641 29.90 4.31 10.17
C ARG A 641 30.89 5.30 9.55
N PRO A 642 31.89 5.80 10.31
CA PRO A 642 32.75 6.89 9.88
C PRO A 642 33.54 6.55 8.61
N ASP A 643 34.13 5.35 8.54
CA ASP A 643 34.92 4.90 7.38
C ASP A 643 34.09 4.84 6.09
N TYR A 644 32.82 4.41 6.20
CA TYR A 644 31.91 4.37 5.06
C TYR A 644 31.62 5.77 4.53
N PHE A 645 31.30 6.72 5.41
CA PHE A 645 30.96 8.08 4.99
C PHE A 645 32.18 8.90 4.54
N ASP A 646 33.34 8.71 5.18
CA ASP A 646 34.62 9.28 4.71
C ASP A 646 34.99 8.72 3.32
N GLY A 647 34.75 7.43 3.08
CA GLY A 647 34.90 6.81 1.76
C GLY A 647 33.98 7.44 0.71
N ARG A 648 32.71 7.69 1.04
CA ARG A 648 31.75 8.37 0.15
C ARG A 648 32.12 9.82 -0.16
N LEU A 649 32.70 10.55 0.79
CA LEU A 649 33.26 11.89 0.53
C LEU A 649 34.46 11.81 -0.42
N SER A 650 35.34 10.83 -0.20
CA SER A 650 36.51 10.63 -1.04
C SER A 650 36.13 10.27 -2.48
N GLU A 651 35.09 9.46 -2.68
CA GLU A 651 34.49 9.17 -4.00
C GLU A 651 33.93 10.43 -4.69
N ALA A 652 33.47 11.41 -3.90
CA ALA A 652 33.07 12.72 -4.39
C ALA A 652 34.25 13.65 -4.71
N GLY A 653 35.50 13.20 -4.50
CA GLY A 653 36.71 14.01 -4.66
C GLY A 653 36.96 14.98 -3.50
N ILE A 654 36.34 14.74 -2.34
CA ILE A 654 36.44 15.60 -1.15
C ILE A 654 37.26 14.86 -0.10
N SER A 655 38.41 15.42 0.28
CA SER A 655 39.25 14.90 1.35
C SER A 655 38.56 15.11 2.71
N PRO A 656 38.36 14.05 3.52
CA PRO A 656 37.76 14.16 4.85
C PRO A 656 38.73 14.74 5.89
N GLU A 657 40.04 14.75 5.61
CA GLU A 657 41.06 15.21 6.54
C GLU A 657 40.90 16.70 6.91
N GLY A 658 40.98 17.01 8.21
CA GLY A 658 40.90 18.39 8.72
C GLY A 658 39.50 18.97 8.82
N LEU A 659 38.45 18.26 8.38
CA LEU A 659 37.06 18.67 8.51
C LEU A 659 36.43 18.15 9.81
N SER A 660 35.63 19.00 10.46
CA SER A 660 34.71 18.57 11.53
C SER A 660 33.60 17.66 10.97
N VAL A 661 32.95 16.86 11.83
CA VAL A 661 31.85 15.97 11.39
C VAL A 661 30.70 16.76 10.77
N GLY A 662 30.34 17.92 11.33
CA GLY A 662 29.33 18.81 10.74
C GLY A 662 29.69 19.29 9.33
N GLU A 663 30.96 19.66 9.08
CA GLU A 663 31.43 20.05 7.75
C GLU A 663 31.42 18.87 6.76
N LYS A 664 31.80 17.68 7.23
CA LYS A 664 31.74 16.43 6.44
C LYS A 664 30.30 16.11 6.02
N ILE A 665 29.35 16.18 6.95
CA ILE A 665 27.91 15.99 6.69
C ILE A 665 27.42 16.98 5.64
N ALA A 666 27.69 18.27 5.82
CA ALA A 666 27.22 19.33 4.91
C ALA A 666 27.73 19.10 3.47
N LYS A 667 29.03 18.80 3.32
CA LYS A 667 29.65 18.53 2.02
C LYS A 667 29.11 17.25 1.36
N LEU A 668 28.88 16.19 2.13
CA LEU A 668 28.31 14.96 1.60
C LEU A 668 26.87 15.18 1.11
N LEU A 669 26.04 15.88 1.89
CA LEU A 669 24.67 16.20 1.50
C LEU A 669 24.62 17.08 0.26
N GLU A 670 25.49 18.08 0.13
CA GLU A 670 25.61 18.91 -1.08
C GLU A 670 25.90 18.06 -2.32
N TYR A 671 26.90 17.17 -2.23
CA TYR A 671 27.24 16.25 -3.32
C TYR A 671 26.06 15.34 -3.70
N ARG A 672 25.42 14.72 -2.70
CA ARG A 672 24.30 13.78 -2.92
C ARG A 672 23.03 14.46 -3.45
N ARG A 673 22.78 15.72 -3.11
CA ARG A 673 21.73 16.53 -3.79
C ARG A 673 22.04 16.69 -5.28
N GLY A 674 23.30 16.88 -5.65
CA GLY A 674 23.72 16.89 -7.05
C GLY A 674 23.49 15.56 -7.76
N GLU A 675 23.69 14.42 -7.08
CA GLU A 675 23.34 13.10 -7.60
C GLU A 675 21.82 12.93 -7.78
N TRP A 676 21.03 13.42 -6.82
CA TRP A 676 19.57 13.41 -6.90
C TRP A 676 19.08 14.15 -8.15
N GLU A 677 19.51 15.39 -8.39
CA GLU A 677 19.06 16.16 -9.56
C GLU A 677 19.39 15.46 -10.89
N LYS A 678 20.59 14.86 -11.00
CA LYS A 678 20.99 14.06 -12.17
C LYS A 678 20.10 12.84 -12.38
N LEU A 679 19.74 12.14 -11.30
CA LEU A 679 18.80 11.03 -11.36
C LEU A 679 17.42 11.49 -11.83
N VAL A 680 16.89 12.58 -11.26
CA VAL A 680 15.57 13.13 -11.64
C VAL A 680 15.53 13.42 -13.14
N ASP A 681 16.56 14.09 -13.67
CA ASP A 681 16.64 14.44 -15.08
C ASP A 681 16.70 13.19 -15.99
N ALA A 682 17.50 12.19 -15.60
CA ALA A 682 17.60 10.93 -16.32
C ALA A 682 16.24 10.19 -16.34
N VAL A 683 15.54 10.14 -15.21
CA VAL A 683 14.22 9.50 -15.09
C VAL A 683 13.17 10.24 -15.92
N TYR A 684 13.12 11.58 -15.86
CA TYR A 684 12.17 12.36 -16.65
C TYR A 684 12.38 12.16 -18.14
N LYS A 685 13.63 12.25 -18.60
CA LYS A 685 13.99 11.98 -19.99
C LYS A 685 13.55 10.58 -20.40
N ARG A 686 13.83 9.55 -19.57
CA ARG A 686 13.46 8.17 -19.87
C ARG A 686 11.95 7.96 -19.95
N ARG A 687 11.17 8.69 -19.16
CA ARG A 687 9.70 8.63 -19.16
C ARG A 687 9.05 9.44 -20.27
N GLY A 688 9.82 10.22 -21.03
CA GLY A 688 9.27 11.14 -22.03
C GLY A 688 8.56 12.33 -21.38
N TRP A 689 9.07 12.80 -20.26
CA TRP A 689 8.61 13.98 -19.54
C TRP A 689 9.54 15.17 -19.79
N ASN A 690 9.03 16.39 -19.67
CA ASN A 690 9.86 17.58 -19.70
C ASN A 690 10.64 17.78 -18.39
N SER A 691 11.48 18.81 -18.32
CA SER A 691 12.33 19.10 -17.15
C SER A 691 11.54 19.45 -15.88
N ASN A 692 10.25 19.80 -16.02
CA ASN A 692 9.33 20.02 -14.90
C ASN A 692 8.57 18.75 -14.48
N GLY A 693 8.91 17.59 -15.04
CA GLY A 693 8.33 16.30 -14.69
C GLY A 693 6.90 16.10 -15.21
N VAL A 694 6.51 16.82 -16.26
CA VAL A 694 5.19 16.71 -16.91
C VAL A 694 5.32 15.88 -18.19
N PRO A 695 4.44 14.88 -18.43
CA PRO A 695 4.41 14.15 -19.70
C PRO A 695 4.30 15.08 -20.90
N THR A 696 5.08 14.84 -21.95
CA THR A 696 4.97 15.64 -23.17
C THR A 696 3.74 15.26 -23.97
N ILE A 697 3.19 16.19 -24.75
CA ILE A 697 2.08 15.89 -25.69
C ILE A 697 2.48 14.79 -26.68
N GLU A 698 3.73 14.76 -27.12
CA GLU A 698 4.26 13.68 -27.98
C GLU A 698 4.19 12.32 -27.29
N THR A 699 4.59 12.25 -26.02
CA THR A 699 4.47 11.03 -25.21
C THR A 699 3.02 10.59 -25.06
N LEU A 700 2.09 11.52 -24.78
CA LEU A 700 0.67 11.19 -24.65
C LEU A 700 0.09 10.64 -25.97
N LYS A 701 0.46 11.23 -27.11
CA LYS A 701 0.07 10.74 -28.45
C LYS A 701 0.62 9.34 -28.74
N ARG A 702 1.89 9.09 -28.44
CA ARG A 702 2.52 7.77 -28.59
C ARG A 702 1.77 6.71 -27.77
N LEU A 703 1.31 7.08 -26.58
CA LEU A 703 0.56 6.19 -25.68
C LEU A 703 -0.92 6.04 -26.07
N GLY A 704 -1.45 6.90 -26.93
CA GLY A 704 -2.89 6.98 -27.23
C GLY A 704 -3.70 7.43 -26.00
N MET A 705 -3.11 8.32 -25.21
CA MET A 705 -3.68 8.94 -24.00
C MET A 705 -3.84 10.46 -24.17
N ASP A 706 -3.79 10.95 -25.41
CA ASP A 706 -3.98 12.34 -25.80
C ASP A 706 -5.47 12.72 -25.89
N PHE A 707 -6.28 12.21 -24.96
CA PHE A 707 -7.67 12.64 -24.81
C PHE A 707 -7.72 14.17 -24.66
N PRO A 708 -8.71 14.86 -25.26
CA PRO A 708 -8.78 16.32 -25.22
C PRO A 708 -8.61 16.91 -23.81
N GLU A 709 -9.31 16.34 -22.83
CA GLU A 709 -9.27 16.74 -21.42
C GLU A 709 -7.91 16.48 -20.74
N VAL A 710 -7.16 15.48 -21.18
CA VAL A 710 -5.80 15.19 -20.68
C VAL A 710 -4.80 16.18 -21.29
N VAL A 711 -4.93 16.46 -22.60
CA VAL A 711 -4.08 17.43 -23.31
C VAL A 711 -4.29 18.84 -22.77
N GLU A 712 -5.52 19.21 -22.44
CA GLU A 712 -5.85 20.50 -21.82
C GLU A 712 -5.10 20.73 -20.50
N VAL A 713 -4.97 19.70 -19.66
CA VAL A 713 -4.26 19.80 -18.38
C VAL A 713 -2.76 20.04 -18.57
N VAL A 714 -2.12 19.35 -19.53
CA VAL A 714 -0.66 19.45 -19.69
C VAL A 714 -0.22 20.65 -20.53
N ARG A 715 -1.08 21.19 -21.39
CA ARG A 715 -0.75 22.27 -22.35
C ARG A 715 -0.08 23.50 -21.72
N PRO A 716 -0.49 24.00 -20.54
CA PRO A 716 0.17 25.15 -19.90
C PRO A 716 1.61 24.89 -19.44
N TYR A 717 2.04 23.62 -19.42
CA TYR A 717 3.32 23.18 -18.89
C TYR A 717 4.26 22.64 -19.97
N GLN A 718 3.91 22.72 -21.26
CA GLN A 718 4.68 22.14 -22.36
C GLN A 718 5.82 23.02 -22.84
#